data_AF-A0A5B9QF75-F1
#
_entry.id   AF-A0A5B9QF75-F1
#
_cell.length_a   1.000
_cell.length_b   1.000
_cell.length_c   1.000
_cell.angle_alpha   90.00
_cell.angle_beta   90.00
_cell.angle_gamma   90.00
#
_symmetry.space_group_name_H-M   'P 1'
#
loop_
_entity.id
_entity.type
_entity.pdbx_description
1 polymer ?
#
loop_
_entity_poly.entity_id
_entity_poly.type
_entity_poly.pdbx_seq_one_letter_code
_entity_poly.pdbx_strand_id
1 'polypeptide(L)'
;MRKSQKKQFDWKGGFEILEDRRVMSADPLSGFLENGIVHHSFDESMVHHDFAEEAMPIEHHLASEPDFWIDPSETLTLDEQLDQIEQTLSSAHNTTGLNEVLADYGFTGKGQTVAIIDSGIAYNHFALGGGLGANYRVVGGYDFTENDSDPHDDGPSGSHGTHVAGIVGGDAGSDRGVASGVDLVALRVFDDSGAGYMSWVESALQWVHQHRNDFENPITAVNLSLGIPGYNSSSFLTTSLDDEFAQLKADGIFISVSAGNDYASYKTPGLGNPASSPNVVPVMSVKDNGELAGYSQRHTSAIAAPGSSIRSTVPDYRGDNNGIDDDYAYYSGTSMASPYIAGASVLIRQAMEFVGYAEISQDTIYTHMRDTATEFLDAATNLTFKRINLEAAISALMPTDDYGSTLATAFNLGNLTSTVSQNGVIGTLNDIDYFKFTASSDGTVTFEADNMTHELAAAWSVSGSTGTVSGNQNESFSFDVVAGQNYTVGFSSSGGLGYYNLAATLESSFSYVDWGTISYAQLSDLTVDGESWYRVQASQAGYLTVESVFAAQGGQVNLMLYDANMQMVSSGNAAGGTSRVDVYASAGEEFYVCVQGTNDDVDYRLSNLVSVIGTTVNVTGTAGDDTFAFTAGGTHQITVNGVTHEFAAIAVTNVHFDGGAGADAIVMTGTSGVETATLRVGNTSLVGTGFEASAQSIENVVVNSGGGADVANLYDSAGDDTLVARPDSGRLFGSSFDHTVKNFKEVKVHATAGGYDVASFYDSAGDDVYVAWPDRVQMYGTGYNNTAWGFDRSTVQATAGGYDVASFYDSAGDDVYVAKSTNVTMYGEGYYHVVWGFDRSSVQATAGGYDVASFYDSAGDDVYVAKSTNVTMYGEGYYNVVWGFDRSTVQATAGGYDVASFYDSAGDDVYVAKSTNVTMYGEGYYNVVWGFDRSTVQATAGGYDVASFYDSAGDDTYVAKWNNVTMYGEGYYNVVWGFDRSTVQATAGGYDLASFYDSTGDDIYAAWSDRVQMYGAGYNNVAWGFERTIAQATAGGNDQADLYDSAGNDSIVARAWGAYLSGQGYNNETRGFEQITANMINGGVNTADVQAVDYIFNLVGQWN
;
A
#
# COMPACT_ATOMS: atom_id res chain seq x y z
N MET A 1 21.41 -5.70 -24.76
CA MET A 1 22.19 -6.38 -25.83
C MET A 1 23.64 -5.90 -25.79
N ARG A 2 24.52 -6.62 -25.09
CA ARG A 2 25.96 -6.37 -25.03
C ARG A 2 26.70 -7.61 -25.55
N LYS A 3 27.65 -7.37 -26.45
CA LYS A 3 28.48 -8.36 -27.15
C LYS A 3 29.57 -8.94 -26.25
N SER A 4 29.71 -10.27 -26.36
CA SER A 4 30.88 -11.14 -26.19
C SER A 4 32.18 -10.58 -25.57
N GLN A 5 32.60 -11.20 -24.46
CA GLN A 5 34.03 -11.40 -24.14
C GLN A 5 34.28 -12.83 -23.65
N LYS A 6 35.36 -13.39 -24.19
CA LYS A 6 35.99 -14.69 -23.90
C LYS A 6 36.53 -14.75 -22.47
N LYS A 7 36.51 -15.93 -21.85
CA LYS A 7 37.49 -16.36 -20.83
C LYS A 7 37.99 -17.77 -21.17
N GLN A 8 39.30 -17.89 -21.17
CA GLN A 8 40.11 -19.09 -21.38
C GLN A 8 40.01 -20.00 -20.15
N PHE A 9 39.86 -21.30 -20.38
CA PHE A 9 40.20 -22.36 -19.43
C PHE A 9 41.41 -23.11 -20.01
N ASP A 10 42.48 -23.18 -19.21
CA ASP A 10 43.77 -23.80 -19.52
C ASP A 10 43.72 -25.28 -19.10
N TRP A 11 43.88 -26.17 -20.07
CA TRP A 11 43.96 -27.62 -19.87
C TRP A 11 45.33 -28.07 -20.38
N LYS A 12 46.22 -28.47 -19.47
CA LYS A 12 47.51 -29.09 -19.81
C LYS A 12 47.42 -30.59 -19.53
N GLY A 13 47.01 -31.33 -20.56
CA GLY A 13 47.30 -32.76 -20.67
C GLY A 13 48.77 -32.97 -21.04
N GLY A 14 49.49 -33.72 -20.22
CA GLY A 14 50.79 -34.31 -20.56
C GLY A 14 50.59 -35.79 -20.87
N PHE A 15 50.93 -36.20 -22.08
CA PHE A 15 51.14 -37.60 -22.45
C PHE A 15 52.52 -38.01 -21.94
N GLU A 16 52.60 -39.02 -21.06
CA GLU A 16 53.84 -39.77 -20.83
C GLU A 16 53.78 -41.13 -21.54
N ILE A 17 54.96 -41.53 -22.03
CA ILE A 17 55.19 -42.46 -23.12
C ILE A 17 55.70 -43.78 -22.53
N LEU A 18 55.37 -44.87 -23.22
CA LEU A 18 55.58 -46.30 -22.95
C LEU A 18 57.02 -46.82 -22.69
N GLU A 19 57.93 -46.09 -22.03
CA GLU A 19 59.33 -46.55 -21.82
C GLU A 19 59.83 -46.76 -20.37
N ASP A 20 59.05 -46.54 -19.30
CA ASP A 20 59.54 -46.79 -17.92
C ASP A 20 58.99 -48.07 -17.22
N ARG A 21 58.27 -48.96 -17.93
CA ARG A 21 57.79 -50.26 -17.38
C ARG A 21 58.85 -51.36 -17.27
N ARG A 22 60.12 -51.03 -17.01
CA ARG A 22 61.19 -52.04 -16.99
C ARG A 22 62.31 -51.85 -15.97
N VAL A 23 62.04 -51.35 -14.77
CA VAL A 23 62.98 -51.49 -13.63
C VAL A 23 62.24 -51.51 -12.28
N MET A 24 61.49 -52.57 -11.94
CA MET A 24 61.17 -52.92 -10.53
C MET A 24 61.03 -54.44 -10.34
N SER A 25 61.88 -55.23 -11.00
CA SER A 25 62.07 -56.65 -10.66
C SER A 25 63.52 -56.88 -10.23
N ALA A 26 63.80 -56.57 -8.95
CA ALA A 26 64.85 -57.16 -8.12
C ALA A 26 65.17 -56.22 -6.95
N ASP A 27 64.75 -56.58 -5.73
CA ASP A 27 65.64 -56.46 -4.58
C ASP A 27 65.75 -57.84 -3.91
N PRO A 28 66.96 -58.43 -3.82
CA PRO A 28 67.21 -59.72 -3.21
C PRO A 28 67.69 -59.55 -1.77
N LEU A 29 66.87 -59.87 -0.75
CA LEU A 29 67.28 -60.25 0.62
C LEU A 29 66.08 -60.49 1.57
N SER A 30 65.48 -61.70 1.60
CA SER A 30 64.70 -62.18 2.77
C SER A 30 64.50 -63.72 2.75
N GLY A 31 65.61 -64.46 2.66
CA GLY A 31 65.58 -65.91 2.85
C GLY A 31 65.33 -66.28 4.31
N PHE A 32 64.06 -66.34 4.72
CA PHE A 32 63.42 -67.13 5.79
C PHE A 32 62.08 -66.40 6.08
N LEU A 33 60.95 -66.97 5.62
CA LEU A 33 59.55 -66.48 5.69
C LEU A 33 58.93 -65.88 4.39
N GLU A 34 59.26 -66.42 3.21
CA GLU A 34 58.36 -66.32 2.02
C GLU A 34 57.17 -67.29 2.17
N ASN A 35 56.32 -67.07 3.19
CA ASN A 35 55.14 -67.89 3.43
C ASN A 35 53.88 -67.10 3.08
N GLY A 36 52.91 -67.77 2.44
CA GLY A 36 51.57 -67.21 2.26
C GLY A 36 50.92 -66.88 3.61
N ILE A 37 50.08 -65.84 3.62
CA ILE A 37 49.22 -65.50 4.76
C ILE A 37 47.85 -66.19 4.61
N VAL A 38 47.16 -66.38 5.73
CA VAL A 38 45.78 -66.90 5.77
C VAL A 38 44.90 -66.03 6.64
N HIS A 39 43.59 -66.07 6.41
CA HIS A 39 42.60 -65.54 7.35
C HIS A 39 42.51 -66.43 8.60
N HIS A 40 42.16 -65.84 9.75
CA HIS A 40 41.85 -66.56 10.98
C HIS A 40 40.32 -66.73 11.17
N SER A 41 39.66 -67.36 10.19
CA SER A 41 38.22 -67.63 10.18
C SER A 41 37.87 -69.09 9.89
N PHE A 42 36.71 -69.53 10.35
CA PHE A 42 36.01 -70.75 9.95
C PHE A 42 34.59 -70.37 9.50
N ASP A 43 34.16 -70.91 8.35
CA ASP A 43 32.80 -70.74 7.83
C ASP A 43 31.94 -71.95 8.21
N GLU A 44 30.78 -71.71 8.83
CA GLU A 44 29.86 -72.74 9.31
C GLU A 44 28.60 -72.90 8.41
N SER A 45 28.55 -72.25 7.24
CA SER A 45 27.34 -72.22 6.40
C SER A 45 27.51 -72.77 4.98
N MET A 46 27.13 -74.05 4.76
CA MET A 46 26.81 -74.56 3.42
C MET A 46 25.44 -75.25 3.39
N VAL A 47 24.50 -74.70 2.61
CA VAL A 47 23.25 -75.35 2.21
C VAL A 47 23.09 -75.27 0.67
N HIS A 48 23.43 -76.38 -0.02
CA HIS A 48 22.99 -76.87 -1.36
C HIS A 48 23.03 -75.93 -2.59
N HIS A 49 23.58 -76.28 -3.79
CA HIS A 49 23.31 -77.46 -4.62
C HIS A 49 24.33 -77.62 -5.81
N ASP A 50 24.68 -78.87 -6.10
CA ASP A 50 25.26 -79.56 -7.30
C ASP A 50 25.64 -78.78 -8.60
N PHE A 51 26.80 -79.10 -9.21
CA PHE A 51 26.92 -80.05 -10.35
C PHE A 51 28.37 -80.32 -10.83
N ALA A 52 28.64 -81.63 -10.98
CA ALA A 52 29.46 -82.33 -12.00
C ALA A 52 31.00 -82.44 -11.90
N GLU A 53 31.43 -83.69 -11.69
CA GLU A 53 32.76 -84.27 -11.91
C GLU A 53 33.22 -84.18 -13.38
N GLU A 54 34.55 -84.02 -13.62
CA GLU A 54 35.35 -85.02 -14.35
C GLU A 54 36.88 -84.70 -14.37
N ALA A 55 37.66 -85.67 -13.85
CA ALA A 55 38.99 -86.16 -14.24
C ALA A 55 40.23 -85.24 -14.49
N MET A 56 41.30 -85.53 -13.72
CA MET A 56 42.69 -85.03 -13.83
C MET A 56 43.47 -85.57 -15.06
N PRO A 57 44.60 -84.94 -15.50
CA PRO A 57 45.92 -85.29 -14.92
C PRO A 57 47.03 -84.20 -14.90
N ILE A 58 47.74 -84.13 -13.77
CA ILE A 58 49.20 -84.01 -13.52
C ILE A 58 50.09 -83.28 -14.56
N GLU A 59 50.70 -82.15 -14.16
CA GLU A 59 52.16 -81.86 -14.28
C GLU A 59 52.65 -80.78 -13.27
N HIS A 60 53.18 -81.25 -12.13
CA HIS A 60 54.47 -80.89 -11.53
C HIS A 60 55.00 -79.43 -11.57
N HIS A 61 54.25 -78.47 -11.02
CA HIS A 61 54.82 -77.31 -10.33
C HIS A 61 54.30 -77.28 -8.89
N LEU A 62 55.20 -77.14 -7.91
CA LEU A 62 54.88 -76.95 -6.49
C LEU A 62 54.17 -75.61 -6.33
N ALA A 63 52.85 -75.61 -6.53
CA ALA A 63 51.95 -74.56 -6.07
C ALA A 63 51.65 -74.84 -4.59
N SER A 64 51.83 -73.85 -3.74
CA SER A 64 51.11 -73.78 -2.48
C SER A 64 49.62 -73.71 -2.83
N GLU A 65 48.89 -74.80 -2.60
CA GLU A 65 47.43 -74.71 -2.63
C GLU A 65 47.01 -73.76 -1.51
N PRO A 66 46.22 -72.71 -1.79
CA PRO A 66 45.62 -71.90 -0.75
C PRO A 66 44.70 -72.82 0.06
N ASP A 67 44.94 -72.85 1.36
CA ASP A 67 44.21 -73.68 2.34
C ASP A 67 42.82 -73.07 2.58
N PHE A 68 41.98 -73.06 1.55
CA PHE A 68 40.55 -72.80 1.66
C PHE A 68 39.81 -74.14 1.59
N TRP A 69 40.11 -75.01 2.54
CA TRP A 69 39.34 -76.22 2.78
C TRP A 69 38.88 -76.24 4.23
N ILE A 70 37.62 -75.86 4.41
CA ILE A 70 36.79 -76.29 5.53
C ILE A 70 36.98 -77.81 5.67
N ASP A 71 37.48 -78.28 6.82
CA ASP A 71 37.47 -79.70 7.14
C ASP A 71 36.00 -80.15 7.25
N PRO A 72 35.46 -80.97 6.34
CA PRO A 72 34.07 -81.43 6.42
C PRO A 72 33.87 -82.47 7.53
N SER A 73 34.89 -82.76 8.36
CA SER A 73 34.86 -83.80 9.38
C SER A 73 34.75 -83.32 10.83
N GLU A 74 34.74 -82.00 11.11
CA GLU A 74 34.22 -81.50 12.39
C GLU A 74 32.69 -81.41 12.34
N THR A 75 32.05 -82.58 12.47
CA THR A 75 30.64 -82.63 12.84
C THR A 75 30.53 -82.20 14.30
N LEU A 76 30.14 -80.94 14.52
CA LEU A 76 29.68 -80.45 15.81
C LEU A 76 28.67 -81.44 16.40
N THR A 77 28.83 -81.75 17.68
CA THR A 77 27.91 -82.65 18.39
C THR A 77 26.50 -82.06 18.41
N LEU A 78 25.46 -82.91 18.51
CA LEU A 78 24.07 -82.45 18.58
C LEU A 78 23.84 -81.48 19.76
N ASP A 79 24.65 -81.57 20.82
CA ASP A 79 24.61 -80.63 21.94
C ASP A 79 25.20 -79.25 21.56
N GLU A 80 26.23 -79.18 20.70
CA GLU A 80 26.75 -77.91 20.13
C GLU A 80 25.78 -77.28 19.13
N GLN A 81 25.00 -78.09 18.40
CA GLN A 81 23.95 -77.61 17.49
C GLN A 81 22.68 -77.12 18.23
N LEU A 82 22.44 -77.57 19.46
CA LEU A 82 21.25 -77.20 20.25
C LEU A 82 21.47 -75.98 21.15
N ASP A 83 22.72 -75.59 21.43
CA ASP A 83 23.07 -74.30 22.05
C ASP A 83 23.06 -73.13 21.02
N GLN A 84 22.95 -73.44 19.72
CA GLN A 84 22.93 -72.50 18.58
C GLN A 84 21.54 -71.93 18.24
N ILE A 85 20.70 -71.58 19.23
CA ILE A 85 19.49 -70.78 18.96
C ILE A 85 19.93 -69.35 18.64
N GLU A 86 19.95 -69.03 17.34
CA GLU A 86 20.09 -67.73 16.66
C GLU A 86 20.53 -66.54 17.53
N GLN A 87 21.81 -66.22 17.45
CA GLN A 87 22.42 -65.12 18.19
C GLN A 87 23.05 -64.11 17.23
N THR A 88 22.42 -62.95 17.14
CA THR A 88 22.81 -61.83 16.29
C THR A 88 23.89 -60.97 16.97
N LEU A 89 24.54 -60.04 16.25
CA LEU A 89 25.43 -59.03 16.86
C LEU A 89 24.79 -58.31 18.06
N SER A 90 23.46 -58.22 18.10
CA SER A 90 22.71 -57.70 19.25
C SER A 90 23.06 -58.38 20.58
N SER A 91 23.28 -59.70 20.58
CA SER A 91 23.73 -60.43 21.78
C SER A 91 25.16 -60.05 22.18
N ALA A 92 26.07 -60.00 21.21
CA ALA A 92 27.45 -59.55 21.39
C ALA A 92 27.49 -58.13 21.98
N HIS A 93 26.71 -57.20 21.42
CA HIS A 93 26.56 -55.83 21.89
C HIS A 93 26.06 -55.75 23.34
N ASN A 94 25.09 -56.58 23.70
CA ASN A 94 24.57 -56.66 25.07
C ASN A 94 25.64 -57.19 26.05
N THR A 95 26.41 -58.22 25.67
CA THR A 95 27.42 -58.80 26.58
C THR A 95 28.63 -57.91 26.84
N THR A 96 28.93 -56.99 25.92
CA THR A 96 30.03 -56.03 26.03
C THR A 96 29.59 -54.67 26.58
N GLY A 97 28.29 -54.42 26.70
CA GLY A 97 27.73 -53.15 27.17
C GLY A 97 27.64 -52.07 26.08
N LEU A 98 27.73 -52.43 24.79
CA LEU A 98 27.65 -51.46 23.69
C LEU A 98 26.26 -50.82 23.58
N ASN A 99 25.19 -51.56 23.88
CA ASN A 99 23.83 -51.02 23.80
C ASN A 99 23.61 -49.89 24.81
N GLU A 100 24.14 -50.05 26.02
CA GLU A 100 24.17 -49.06 27.09
C GLU A 100 24.98 -47.85 26.67
N VAL A 101 26.17 -48.06 26.07
CA VAL A 101 27.00 -46.97 25.54
C VAL A 101 26.27 -46.14 24.49
N LEU A 102 25.58 -46.80 23.55
CA LEU A 102 24.82 -46.12 22.50
C LEU A 102 23.61 -45.37 23.08
N ALA A 103 22.93 -45.93 24.08
CA ALA A 103 21.77 -45.34 24.71
C ALA A 103 22.12 -44.15 25.62
N ASP A 104 23.21 -44.27 26.38
CA ASP A 104 23.60 -43.27 27.37
C ASP A 104 24.49 -42.18 26.77
N TYR A 105 25.36 -42.51 25.82
CA TYR A 105 26.37 -41.57 25.31
C TYR A 105 26.29 -41.25 23.82
N GLY A 106 25.67 -42.12 23.02
CA GLY A 106 25.51 -41.89 21.58
C GLY A 106 26.82 -41.92 20.78
N PHE A 107 27.93 -42.41 21.35
CA PHE A 107 29.19 -42.51 20.63
C PHE A 107 29.12 -43.55 19.52
N THR A 108 29.48 -43.15 18.30
CA THR A 108 29.42 -43.98 17.09
C THR A 108 30.77 -44.16 16.43
N GLY A 109 31.83 -43.50 16.92
CA GLY A 109 33.16 -43.49 16.31
C GLY A 109 33.33 -42.43 15.21
N LYS A 110 32.32 -41.56 15.06
CA LYS A 110 32.36 -40.42 14.12
C LYS A 110 33.60 -39.56 14.32
N GLY A 111 34.12 -39.02 13.22
CA GLY A 111 35.35 -38.21 13.21
C GLY A 111 36.62 -39.02 12.99
N GLN A 112 36.50 -40.33 12.76
CA GLN A 112 37.63 -41.26 12.68
C GLN A 112 37.45 -42.24 11.52
N THR A 113 38.58 -42.72 10.98
CA THR A 113 38.64 -43.73 9.93
C THR A 113 39.31 -45.00 10.43
N VAL A 114 38.75 -46.16 10.08
CA VAL A 114 39.35 -47.48 10.35
C VAL A 114 39.78 -48.14 9.05
N ALA A 115 41.07 -48.46 8.92
CA ALA A 115 41.56 -49.20 7.75
C ALA A 115 41.44 -50.71 7.97
N ILE A 116 40.87 -51.40 6.99
CA ILE A 116 40.68 -52.84 6.96
C ILE A 116 41.69 -53.42 5.98
N ILE A 117 42.71 -54.11 6.49
CA ILE A 117 43.71 -54.82 5.67
C ILE A 117 43.25 -56.28 5.57
N ASP A 118 42.61 -56.64 4.46
CA ASP A 118 41.91 -57.92 4.30
C ASP A 118 41.67 -58.26 2.81
N SER A 119 40.62 -59.05 2.46
CA SER A 119 40.31 -59.46 1.08
C SER A 119 39.73 -58.36 0.18
N GLY A 120 39.47 -57.17 0.72
CA GLY A 120 38.73 -56.09 0.06
C GLY A 120 37.47 -55.73 0.84
N ILE A 121 36.71 -54.75 0.34
CA ILE A 121 35.36 -54.44 0.86
C ILE A 121 34.37 -54.32 -0.31
N ALA A 122 33.25 -55.04 -0.25
CA ALA A 122 32.08 -54.79 -1.10
C ALA A 122 31.41 -53.47 -0.68
N TYR A 123 32.05 -52.36 -1.04
CA TYR A 123 31.68 -51.01 -0.60
C TYR A 123 30.31 -50.55 -1.10
N ASN A 124 29.77 -51.20 -2.15
CA ASN A 124 28.40 -51.03 -2.65
C ASN A 124 27.33 -51.62 -1.71
N HIS A 125 27.71 -52.42 -0.73
CA HIS A 125 26.78 -52.93 0.27
C HIS A 125 26.12 -51.79 1.05
N PHE A 126 24.78 -51.79 1.17
CA PHE A 126 24.04 -50.64 1.72
C PHE A 126 24.48 -50.26 3.14
N ALA A 127 24.73 -51.27 3.98
CA ALA A 127 25.20 -51.07 5.36
C ALA A 127 26.62 -50.50 5.46
N LEU A 128 27.41 -50.62 4.38
CA LEU A 128 28.76 -50.09 4.24
C LEU A 128 28.76 -48.80 3.39
N GLY A 129 27.63 -48.10 3.33
CA GLY A 129 27.50 -46.78 2.71
C GLY A 129 27.15 -46.78 1.23
N GLY A 130 27.18 -47.92 0.53
CA GLY A 130 26.67 -48.03 -0.83
C GLY A 130 27.54 -47.41 -1.93
N GLY A 131 28.85 -47.25 -1.68
CA GLY A 131 29.82 -46.77 -2.68
C GLY A 131 31.22 -46.52 -2.12
N LEU A 132 32.12 -46.07 -3.00
CA LEU A 132 33.52 -45.75 -2.69
C LEU A 132 33.79 -44.25 -2.92
N GLY A 133 34.47 -43.61 -1.96
CA GLY A 133 34.95 -42.23 -2.04
C GLY A 133 34.40 -41.33 -0.93
N ALA A 134 34.80 -40.06 -0.92
CA ALA A 134 34.56 -39.12 0.20
C ALA A 134 33.09 -38.89 0.62
N ASN A 135 32.11 -39.25 -0.21
CA ASN A 135 30.68 -39.12 0.14
C ASN A 135 30.08 -40.43 0.68
N TYR A 136 30.90 -41.47 0.80
CA TYR A 136 30.49 -42.81 1.20
C TYR A 136 31.25 -43.20 2.47
N ARG A 137 30.72 -44.21 3.15
CA ARG A 137 31.34 -44.79 4.34
C ARG A 137 32.72 -45.36 4.04
N VAL A 138 32.88 -46.03 2.90
CA VAL A 138 34.21 -46.47 2.45
C VAL A 138 34.83 -45.31 1.68
N VAL A 139 35.67 -44.53 2.37
CA VAL A 139 36.17 -43.24 1.87
C VAL A 139 37.31 -43.39 0.85
N GLY A 140 37.97 -44.55 0.83
CA GLY A 140 39.02 -44.87 -0.13
C GLY A 140 39.69 -46.21 0.16
N GLY A 141 40.78 -46.47 -0.55
CA GLY A 141 41.52 -47.72 -0.43
C GLY A 141 42.42 -48.02 -1.62
N TYR A 142 43.02 -49.20 -1.61
CA TYR A 142 43.93 -49.66 -2.65
C TYR A 142 43.97 -51.19 -2.73
N ASP A 143 44.10 -51.73 -3.94
CA ASP A 143 44.31 -53.16 -4.17
C ASP A 143 45.80 -53.43 -4.43
N PHE A 144 46.46 -54.11 -3.49
CA PHE A 144 47.88 -54.47 -3.60
C PHE A 144 48.13 -55.72 -4.43
N THR A 145 47.08 -56.50 -4.68
CA THR A 145 47.14 -57.76 -5.43
C THR A 145 47.09 -57.51 -6.93
N GLU A 146 46.26 -56.55 -7.36
CA GLU A 146 46.12 -56.14 -8.76
C GLU A 146 46.81 -54.79 -9.07
N ASN A 147 47.26 -54.08 -8.02
CA ASN A 147 47.98 -52.82 -8.08
C ASN A 147 47.17 -51.69 -8.74
N ASP A 148 45.95 -51.49 -8.26
CA ASP A 148 45.07 -50.39 -8.66
C ASP A 148 44.28 -49.80 -7.48
N SER A 149 43.43 -48.81 -7.77
CA SER A 149 42.68 -48.05 -6.77
C SER A 149 41.29 -48.61 -6.45
N ASP A 150 40.96 -49.83 -6.91
CA ASP A 150 39.65 -50.45 -6.68
C ASP A 150 39.77 -51.63 -5.71
N PRO A 151 39.66 -51.40 -4.39
CA PRO A 151 39.79 -52.44 -3.36
C PRO A 151 38.50 -53.27 -3.19
N HIS A 152 37.72 -53.44 -4.25
CA HIS A 152 36.44 -54.14 -4.18
C HIS A 152 36.63 -55.61 -3.84
N ASP A 153 35.70 -56.18 -3.07
CA ASP A 153 35.72 -57.61 -2.68
C ASP A 153 34.86 -58.40 -3.67
N ASP A 154 35.36 -58.59 -4.90
CA ASP A 154 34.64 -59.20 -6.02
C ASP A 154 35.14 -60.61 -6.41
N GLY A 155 36.22 -61.05 -5.77
CA GLY A 155 36.84 -62.33 -6.07
C GLY A 155 36.01 -63.55 -5.63
N PRO A 156 36.09 -64.70 -6.34
CA PRO A 156 35.42 -65.95 -5.94
C PRO A 156 35.78 -66.48 -4.56
N SER A 157 36.93 -66.07 -4.00
CA SER A 157 37.36 -66.32 -2.61
C SER A 157 37.21 -65.10 -1.69
N GLY A 158 36.83 -63.93 -2.22
CA GLY A 158 36.51 -62.72 -1.47
C GLY A 158 35.22 -62.86 -0.64
N SER A 159 35.14 -62.15 0.49
CA SER A 159 33.97 -61.93 1.37
C SER A 159 34.36 -61.60 2.81
N HIS A 160 35.53 -62.08 3.24
CA HIS A 160 35.98 -61.98 4.62
C HIS A 160 36.22 -60.53 5.02
N GLY A 161 36.84 -59.73 4.15
CA GLY A 161 37.09 -58.31 4.39
C GLY A 161 35.80 -57.50 4.49
N THR A 162 34.80 -57.82 3.67
CA THR A 162 33.45 -57.26 3.78
C THR A 162 32.79 -57.61 5.12
N HIS A 163 32.94 -58.84 5.60
CA HIS A 163 32.40 -59.27 6.90
C HIS A 163 33.05 -58.54 8.07
N VAL A 164 34.38 -58.45 8.04
CA VAL A 164 35.20 -57.70 9.00
C VAL A 164 34.80 -56.22 9.02
N ALA A 165 34.62 -55.59 7.86
CA ALA A 165 34.20 -54.20 7.73
C ALA A 165 32.83 -53.93 8.36
N GLY A 166 31.86 -54.84 8.17
CA GLY A 166 30.54 -54.74 8.78
C GLY A 166 30.57 -54.78 10.31
N ILE A 167 31.46 -55.61 10.90
CA ILE A 167 31.62 -55.67 12.37
C ILE A 167 32.16 -54.34 12.92
N VAL A 168 33.09 -53.70 12.20
CA VAL A 168 33.60 -52.38 12.61
C VAL A 168 32.52 -51.31 12.45
N GLY A 169 31.98 -51.13 11.24
CA GLY A 169 31.30 -49.90 10.85
C GLY A 169 29.97 -50.07 10.11
N GLY A 170 29.40 -51.27 10.00
CA GLY A 170 28.10 -51.45 9.35
C GLY A 170 26.99 -50.62 10.02
N ASP A 171 26.09 -50.01 9.25
CA ASP A 171 24.93 -49.28 9.79
C ASP A 171 23.61 -49.79 9.21
N ALA A 172 23.12 -50.89 9.77
CA ALA A 172 21.87 -51.52 9.35
C ALA A 172 21.09 -52.14 10.53
N GLY A 173 20.25 -51.32 11.19
CA GLY A 173 19.29 -51.80 12.17
C GLY A 173 19.92 -52.65 13.29
N SER A 174 19.49 -53.91 13.40
CA SER A 174 19.99 -54.88 14.40
C SER A 174 21.38 -55.44 14.11
N ASP A 175 21.88 -55.27 12.88
CA ASP A 175 23.18 -55.77 12.41
C ASP A 175 24.20 -54.62 12.27
N ARG A 176 23.97 -53.55 13.02
CA ARG A 176 24.91 -52.44 13.17
C ARG A 176 26.24 -52.96 13.72
N GLY A 177 27.36 -52.44 13.21
CA GLY A 177 28.70 -52.69 13.72
C GLY A 177 28.98 -51.94 15.03
N VAL A 178 30.17 -52.14 15.58
CA VAL A 178 30.55 -51.55 16.87
C VAL A 178 30.58 -50.02 16.80
N ALA A 179 31.16 -49.48 15.73
CA ALA A 179 31.38 -48.04 15.53
C ALA A 179 30.73 -47.58 14.22
N SER A 180 29.40 -47.61 14.17
CA SER A 180 28.60 -47.29 12.98
C SER A 180 28.68 -45.85 12.44
N GLY A 181 29.51 -44.98 13.02
CA GLY A 181 29.76 -43.62 12.54
C GLY A 181 31.17 -43.39 11.99
N VAL A 182 32.06 -44.40 12.05
CA VAL A 182 33.41 -44.30 11.48
C VAL A 182 33.36 -44.29 9.96
N ASP A 183 34.37 -43.71 9.35
CA ASP A 183 34.72 -44.01 7.96
C ASP A 183 35.57 -45.30 7.87
N LEU A 184 35.56 -45.93 6.71
CA LEU A 184 36.29 -47.16 6.44
C LEU A 184 37.25 -46.95 5.26
N VAL A 185 38.42 -47.58 5.34
CA VAL A 185 39.36 -47.68 4.23
C VAL A 185 39.59 -49.15 3.91
N ALA A 186 39.47 -49.51 2.64
CA ALA A 186 39.65 -50.88 2.17
C ALA A 186 41.07 -51.10 1.61
N LEU A 187 41.86 -51.97 2.21
CA LEU A 187 43.19 -52.33 1.72
C LEU A 187 43.24 -53.82 1.41
N ARG A 188 43.13 -54.13 0.12
CA ARG A 188 43.02 -55.51 -0.37
C ARG A 188 44.41 -56.14 -0.50
N VAL A 189 44.65 -57.22 0.25
CA VAL A 189 45.92 -57.97 0.31
C VAL A 189 45.75 -59.47 0.08
N PHE A 190 44.55 -59.92 -0.30
CA PHE A 190 44.28 -61.27 -0.77
C PHE A 190 43.68 -61.21 -2.17
N ASP A 191 44.22 -62.02 -3.08
CA ASP A 191 43.76 -62.09 -4.47
C ASP A 191 42.45 -62.89 -4.59
N ASP A 192 41.90 -62.94 -5.80
CA ASP A 192 40.68 -63.69 -6.14
C ASP A 192 40.71 -65.18 -5.77
N SER A 193 41.90 -65.76 -5.61
CA SER A 193 42.10 -67.16 -5.22
C SER A 193 42.29 -67.33 -3.71
N GLY A 194 42.27 -66.25 -2.94
CA GLY A 194 42.51 -66.23 -1.50
C GLY A 194 43.99 -66.32 -1.13
N ALA A 195 44.92 -66.09 -2.06
CA ALA A 195 46.34 -66.05 -1.76
C ALA A 195 46.76 -64.64 -1.33
N GLY A 196 47.60 -64.54 -0.31
CA GLY A 196 48.17 -63.28 0.15
C GLY A 196 49.66 -63.40 0.46
N TYR A 197 50.37 -62.26 0.44
CA TYR A 197 51.79 -62.17 0.73
C TYR A 197 52.10 -61.13 1.80
N MET A 198 53.11 -61.38 2.62
CA MET A 198 53.57 -60.42 3.64
C MET A 198 54.02 -59.09 3.04
N SER A 199 54.58 -59.08 1.83
CA SER A 199 54.97 -57.85 1.13
C SER A 199 53.77 -56.94 0.81
N TRP A 200 52.59 -57.51 0.56
CA TRP A 200 51.37 -56.73 0.34
C TRP A 200 50.85 -56.15 1.65
N VAL A 201 50.93 -56.91 2.76
CA VAL A 201 50.61 -56.41 4.09
C VAL A 201 51.55 -55.28 4.51
N GLU A 202 52.86 -55.44 4.29
CA GLU A 202 53.88 -54.42 4.53
C GLU A 202 53.57 -53.14 3.74
N SER A 203 53.26 -53.28 2.44
CA SER A 203 52.86 -52.16 1.57
C SER A 203 51.57 -51.50 2.04
N ALA A 204 50.58 -52.26 2.51
CA ALA A 204 49.34 -51.75 3.06
C ALA A 204 49.56 -50.95 4.35
N LEU A 205 50.45 -51.41 5.24
CA LEU A 205 50.80 -50.65 6.45
C LEU A 205 51.54 -49.35 6.11
N GLN A 206 52.47 -49.39 5.15
CA GLN A 206 53.13 -48.18 4.63
C GLN A 206 52.13 -47.22 3.99
N TRP A 207 51.15 -47.75 3.27
CA TRP A 207 50.06 -46.96 2.69
C TRP A 207 49.23 -46.28 3.79
N VAL A 208 48.90 -46.99 4.88
CA VAL A 208 48.19 -46.39 6.02
C VAL A 208 49.00 -45.23 6.59
N HIS A 209 50.29 -45.43 6.84
CA HIS A 209 51.16 -44.35 7.30
C HIS A 209 51.08 -43.15 6.35
N GLN A 210 51.22 -43.35 5.05
CA GLN A 210 51.27 -42.26 4.06
C GLN A 210 49.94 -41.50 3.94
N HIS A 211 48.80 -42.20 3.96
CA HIS A 211 47.48 -41.65 3.66
C HIS A 211 46.62 -41.38 4.91
N ARG A 212 47.17 -41.54 6.12
CA ARG A 212 46.44 -41.40 7.40
C ARG A 212 45.69 -40.08 7.58
N ASN A 213 46.05 -39.03 6.85
CA ASN A 213 45.42 -37.71 6.93
C ASN A 213 44.84 -37.23 5.59
N ASP A 214 44.69 -38.12 4.60
CA ASP A 214 44.23 -37.74 3.26
C ASP A 214 42.71 -37.67 3.13
N PHE A 215 41.98 -38.29 4.08
CA PHE A 215 40.53 -38.32 4.16
C PHE A 215 39.99 -37.19 5.06
N GLU A 216 38.68 -36.96 5.02
CA GLU A 216 38.01 -35.99 5.91
C GLU A 216 38.30 -36.30 7.39
N ASN A 217 38.27 -37.58 7.73
CA ASN A 217 38.59 -38.10 9.05
C ASN A 217 39.91 -38.89 9.02
N PRO A 218 40.83 -38.69 9.99
CA PRO A 218 42.11 -39.38 10.00
C PRO A 218 41.95 -40.88 10.27
N ILE A 219 42.87 -41.69 9.72
CA ILE A 219 42.97 -43.12 10.07
C ILE A 219 43.51 -43.21 11.50
N THR A 220 42.66 -43.63 12.44
CA THR A 220 43.01 -43.74 13.86
C THR A 220 43.11 -45.19 14.33
N ALA A 221 42.62 -46.14 13.53
CA ALA A 221 42.76 -47.57 13.79
C ALA A 221 42.95 -48.38 12.51
N VAL A 222 43.60 -49.54 12.64
CA VAL A 222 43.77 -50.54 11.59
C VAL A 222 43.39 -51.90 12.16
N ASN A 223 42.64 -52.67 11.37
CA ASN A 223 42.35 -54.06 11.66
C ASN A 223 43.09 -54.99 10.68
N LEU A 224 43.76 -56.00 11.24
CA LEU A 224 44.38 -57.11 10.50
C LEU A 224 43.80 -58.44 11.01
N SER A 225 42.88 -59.00 10.25
CA SER A 225 42.25 -60.30 10.56
C SER A 225 42.95 -61.44 9.79
N LEU A 226 44.27 -61.54 9.98
CA LEU A 226 45.16 -62.43 9.23
C LEU A 226 46.33 -62.92 10.09
N GLY A 227 47.02 -63.95 9.61
CA GLY A 227 48.30 -64.37 10.17
C GLY A 227 48.99 -65.48 9.38
N ILE A 228 50.08 -65.99 9.94
CA ILE A 228 50.87 -67.08 9.35
C ILE A 228 50.38 -68.44 9.89
N PRO A 229 50.11 -69.42 9.02
CA PRO A 229 49.81 -70.79 9.44
C PRO A 229 50.94 -71.39 10.30
N GLY A 230 50.58 -72.20 11.29
CA GLY A 230 51.57 -73.00 12.00
C GLY A 230 52.41 -72.25 13.04
N TYR A 231 52.09 -70.99 13.35
CA TYR A 231 52.78 -70.19 14.37
C TYR A 231 51.95 -70.03 15.66
N ASN A 232 52.53 -70.44 16.79
CA ASN A 232 51.98 -70.20 18.13
C ASN A 232 53.13 -70.03 19.14
N SER A 233 53.30 -68.81 19.66
CA SER A 233 54.40 -68.48 20.57
C SER A 233 53.97 -67.50 21.66
N SER A 234 54.46 -67.70 22.89
CA SER A 234 54.36 -66.71 23.98
C SER A 234 55.50 -65.68 23.95
N SER A 235 56.42 -65.82 23.00
CA SER A 235 57.57 -64.94 22.79
C SER A 235 57.53 -64.35 21.38
N PHE A 236 57.85 -63.06 21.29
CA PHE A 236 57.85 -62.30 20.05
C PHE A 236 59.00 -62.70 19.12
N LEU A 237 58.72 -62.82 17.83
CA LEU A 237 59.69 -62.93 16.74
C LEU A 237 59.62 -61.67 15.87
N THR A 238 60.74 -60.95 15.75
CA THR A 238 60.84 -59.79 14.84
C THR A 238 60.75 -60.24 13.37
N THR A 239 59.89 -59.56 12.62
CA THR A 239 59.53 -59.74 11.21
C THR A 239 59.73 -58.43 10.43
N SER A 240 59.48 -58.47 9.12
CA SER A 240 59.52 -57.28 8.26
C SER A 240 58.33 -56.33 8.43
N LEU A 241 57.35 -56.65 9.29
CA LEU A 241 56.21 -55.76 9.56
C LEU A 241 56.39 -54.93 10.82
N ASP A 242 57.41 -55.23 11.64
CA ASP A 242 57.50 -54.69 12.99
C ASP A 242 57.91 -53.23 13.06
N ASP A 243 58.68 -52.74 12.09
CA ASP A 243 58.97 -51.31 11.92
C ASP A 243 57.75 -50.54 11.41
N GLU A 244 56.93 -51.10 10.51
CA GLU A 244 55.65 -50.51 10.13
C GLU A 244 54.68 -50.46 11.32
N PHE A 245 54.56 -51.53 12.10
CA PHE A 245 53.71 -51.51 13.30
C PHE A 245 54.22 -50.51 14.33
N ALA A 246 55.54 -50.40 14.54
CA ALA A 246 56.11 -49.38 15.41
C ALA A 246 55.81 -47.97 14.90
N GLN A 247 55.86 -47.76 13.58
CA GLN A 247 55.57 -46.49 12.94
C GLN A 247 54.09 -46.11 13.10
N LEU A 248 53.15 -46.99 12.78
CA LEU A 248 51.71 -46.74 12.97
C LEU A 248 51.38 -46.47 14.45
N LYS A 249 51.97 -47.24 15.36
CA LYS A 249 51.82 -47.00 16.80
C LYS A 249 52.33 -45.60 17.20
N ALA A 250 53.45 -45.15 16.63
CA ALA A 250 54.00 -43.82 16.85
C ALA A 250 53.14 -42.71 16.22
N ASP A 251 52.41 -43.00 15.14
CA ASP A 251 51.40 -42.11 14.55
C ASP A 251 50.10 -42.04 15.37
N GLY A 252 50.00 -42.77 16.49
CA GLY A 252 48.82 -42.81 17.35
C GLY A 252 47.69 -43.71 16.82
N ILE A 253 48.00 -44.57 15.84
CA ILE A 253 47.05 -45.51 15.21
C ILE A 253 46.94 -46.76 16.07
N PHE A 254 45.71 -47.18 16.37
CA PHE A 254 45.42 -48.40 17.11
C PHE A 254 45.42 -49.61 16.17
N ILE A 255 46.29 -50.59 16.41
CA ILE A 255 46.50 -51.72 15.51
C ILE A 255 45.91 -52.98 16.15
N SER A 256 44.75 -53.41 15.69
CA SER A 256 44.07 -54.62 16.16
C SER A 256 44.42 -55.81 15.28
N VAL A 257 44.85 -56.91 15.90
CA VAL A 257 45.27 -58.12 15.17
C VAL A 257 44.64 -59.36 15.80
N SER A 258 44.05 -60.22 14.97
CA SER A 258 43.48 -61.50 15.40
C SER A 258 44.54 -62.41 16.02
N ALA A 259 44.28 -62.96 17.21
CA ALA A 259 45.26 -63.76 17.96
C ALA A 259 45.64 -65.09 17.29
N GLY A 260 44.75 -65.66 16.46
CA GLY A 260 44.92 -66.97 15.81
C GLY A 260 43.89 -68.00 16.28
N ASN A 261 43.73 -69.08 15.51
CA ASN A 261 42.60 -70.02 15.64
C ASN A 261 43.00 -71.49 15.93
N ASP A 262 44.25 -71.75 16.25
CA ASP A 262 44.77 -73.12 16.36
C ASP A 262 44.91 -73.66 17.80
N TYR A 263 44.26 -73.04 18.79
CA TYR A 263 44.41 -73.48 20.18
C TYR A 263 43.92 -74.92 20.40
N ALA A 264 42.86 -75.33 19.72
CA ALA A 264 42.37 -76.72 19.77
C ALA A 264 43.46 -77.74 19.37
N SER A 265 44.31 -77.36 18.41
CA SER A 265 45.45 -78.14 17.92
C SER A 265 46.68 -78.03 18.84
N TYR A 266 47.06 -76.82 19.24
CA TYR A 266 48.26 -76.58 20.05
C TYR A 266 48.10 -76.93 21.53
N LYS A 267 46.90 -76.72 22.09
CA LYS A 267 46.56 -76.87 23.52
C LYS A 267 47.55 -76.21 24.47
N THR A 268 48.19 -75.14 24.01
CA THR A 268 49.23 -74.40 24.74
C THR A 268 49.08 -72.90 24.47
N PRO A 269 49.18 -72.05 25.51
CA PRO A 269 49.10 -70.60 25.33
C PRO A 269 50.21 -70.04 24.43
N GLY A 270 49.83 -69.07 23.60
CA GLY A 270 50.66 -68.33 22.66
C GLY A 270 49.80 -67.51 21.70
N LEU A 271 50.46 -66.77 20.83
CA LEU A 271 49.88 -65.90 19.80
C LEU A 271 50.46 -66.25 18.42
N GLY A 272 49.67 -65.94 17.39
CA GLY A 272 50.04 -66.00 15.99
C GLY A 272 51.01 -64.89 15.62
N ASN A 273 51.48 -64.90 14.38
CA ASN A 273 52.25 -63.80 13.80
C ASN A 273 51.37 -63.17 12.70
N PRO A 274 51.08 -61.85 12.72
CA PRO A 274 51.74 -60.78 13.50
C PRO A 274 51.20 -60.45 14.89
N ALA A 275 50.18 -61.13 15.40
CA ALA A 275 49.57 -60.83 16.70
C ALA A 275 50.53 -60.84 17.91
N SER A 276 51.63 -61.61 17.83
CA SER A 276 52.68 -61.67 18.84
C SER A 276 53.59 -60.43 18.90
N SER A 277 53.46 -59.48 17.96
CA SER A 277 54.22 -58.23 17.98
C SER A 277 53.88 -57.38 19.21
N PRO A 278 54.88 -56.79 19.91
CA PRO A 278 54.63 -55.88 21.03
C PRO A 278 54.04 -54.53 20.58
N ASN A 279 54.03 -54.25 19.27
CA ASN A 279 53.52 -53.00 18.71
C ASN A 279 52.03 -53.06 18.36
N VAL A 280 51.38 -54.23 18.46
CA VAL A 280 49.96 -54.41 18.12
C VAL A 280 49.14 -54.86 19.32
N VAL A 281 47.82 -54.85 19.17
CA VAL A 281 46.86 -55.36 20.15
C VAL A 281 46.32 -56.73 19.68
N PRO A 282 46.74 -57.84 20.31
CA PRO A 282 46.23 -59.16 19.97
C PRO A 282 44.83 -59.40 20.54
N VAL A 283 43.96 -60.00 19.73
CA VAL A 283 42.54 -60.18 20.07
C VAL A 283 42.09 -61.64 20.04
N MET A 284 41.59 -62.12 21.18
CA MET A 284 41.02 -63.46 21.38
C MET A 284 39.51 -63.46 21.11
N SER A 285 38.96 -64.61 20.71
CA SER A 285 37.53 -64.78 20.44
C SER A 285 36.80 -65.43 21.61
N VAL A 286 35.69 -64.83 22.03
CA VAL A 286 34.71 -65.44 22.95
C VAL A 286 33.40 -65.77 22.25
N LYS A 287 32.71 -66.75 22.82
CA LYS A 287 31.32 -67.09 22.56
C LYS A 287 30.39 -66.10 23.28
N ASP A 288 29.12 -66.15 22.92
CA ASP A 288 28.01 -65.43 23.56
C ASP A 288 27.92 -65.62 25.07
N ASN A 289 28.18 -66.83 25.55
CA ASN A 289 28.16 -67.16 26.97
C ASN A 289 29.34 -66.54 27.73
N GLY A 290 30.26 -65.86 27.01
CA GLY A 290 31.42 -65.17 27.54
C GLY A 290 32.67 -66.02 27.70
N GLU A 291 32.60 -67.31 27.44
CA GLU A 291 33.76 -68.20 27.46
C GLU A 291 34.58 -68.04 26.18
N LEU A 292 35.90 -68.27 26.27
CA LEU A 292 36.75 -68.28 25.08
C LEU A 292 36.35 -69.42 24.14
N ALA A 293 36.33 -69.11 22.84
CA ALA A 293 36.11 -70.13 21.81
C ALA A 293 37.22 -71.19 21.86
N GLY A 294 36.86 -72.44 21.53
CA GLY A 294 37.80 -73.57 21.59
C GLY A 294 39.01 -73.41 20.67
N TYR A 295 38.81 -72.73 19.54
CA TYR A 295 39.85 -72.44 18.55
C TYR A 295 40.76 -71.26 18.96
N SER A 296 40.27 -70.29 19.73
CA SER A 296 40.99 -69.02 19.96
C SER A 296 42.35 -69.25 20.60
N GLN A 297 43.42 -68.68 20.05
CA GLN A 297 44.71 -68.65 20.73
C GLN A 297 44.63 -67.90 22.07
N ARG A 298 45.58 -68.15 22.98
CA ARG A 298 45.50 -67.77 24.39
C ARG A 298 46.75 -67.00 24.81
N HIS A 299 46.60 -65.74 25.20
CA HIS A 299 47.72 -65.01 25.81
C HIS A 299 47.23 -63.91 26.75
N THR A 300 47.90 -63.74 27.89
CA THR A 300 47.46 -62.78 28.91
C THR A 300 47.62 -61.34 28.45
N SER A 301 48.51 -61.05 27.49
CA SER A 301 48.61 -59.73 26.85
C SER A 301 47.58 -59.49 25.75
N ALA A 302 46.69 -60.44 25.46
CA ALA A 302 45.58 -60.27 24.54
C ALA A 302 44.30 -59.86 25.29
N ILE A 303 43.38 -59.25 24.56
CA ILE A 303 42.02 -58.94 25.03
C ILE A 303 41.01 -59.80 24.27
N ALA A 304 39.96 -60.23 24.95
CA ALA A 304 38.92 -61.05 24.33
C ALA A 304 37.72 -60.21 23.89
N ALA A 305 37.15 -60.52 22.73
CA ALA A 305 35.94 -59.91 22.20
C ALA A 305 35.05 -60.95 21.48
N PRO A 306 33.76 -60.67 21.28
CA PRO A 306 32.85 -61.56 20.57
C PRO A 306 33.40 -61.91 19.18
N GLY A 307 33.51 -63.21 18.88
CA GLY A 307 34.02 -63.68 17.59
C GLY A 307 33.49 -65.03 17.13
N SER A 308 32.57 -65.66 17.86
CA SER A 308 31.89 -66.89 17.42
C SER A 308 30.49 -66.57 16.91
N SER A 309 30.14 -67.15 15.75
CA SER A 309 28.83 -67.03 15.10
C SER A 309 28.38 -65.57 14.96
N ILE A 310 29.25 -64.72 14.42
CA ILE A 310 28.99 -63.28 14.22
C ILE A 310 28.36 -63.06 12.85
N ARG A 311 27.15 -62.50 12.82
CA ARG A 311 26.42 -62.17 11.58
C ARG A 311 26.81 -60.82 10.99
N SER A 312 27.58 -60.76 9.93
CA SER A 312 28.00 -59.48 9.32
C SER A 312 27.82 -59.48 7.82
N THR A 313 28.04 -58.32 7.20
CA THR A 313 27.87 -58.06 5.77
C THR A 313 28.73 -58.99 4.92
N VAL A 314 28.19 -59.47 3.80
CA VAL A 314 28.96 -60.20 2.78
C VAL A 314 28.60 -59.65 1.40
N PRO A 315 29.44 -59.85 0.37
CA PRO A 315 29.07 -59.50 -1.00
C PRO A 315 27.83 -60.29 -1.48
N ASP A 316 27.04 -59.73 -2.41
CA ASP A 316 25.82 -60.36 -2.97
C ASP A 316 26.07 -61.80 -3.47
N TYR A 317 27.21 -62.06 -4.12
CA TYR A 317 27.54 -63.39 -4.63
C TYR A 317 27.77 -64.47 -3.54
N ARG A 318 27.86 -64.08 -2.26
CA ARG A 318 27.94 -65.00 -1.11
C ARG A 318 26.61 -65.25 -0.43
N GLY A 319 25.64 -64.36 -0.58
CA GLY A 319 24.32 -64.52 0.02
C GLY A 319 23.34 -65.13 -0.97
N ASP A 320 22.28 -64.40 -1.31
CA ASP A 320 21.23 -64.90 -2.19
C ASP A 320 21.48 -64.62 -3.69
N ASN A 321 22.50 -63.78 -3.98
CA ASN A 321 22.97 -63.45 -5.33
C ASN A 321 21.84 -62.94 -6.23
N ASN A 322 20.97 -62.09 -5.68
CA ASN A 322 19.79 -61.53 -6.35
C ASN A 322 20.11 -60.25 -7.15
N GLY A 323 21.34 -59.74 -7.08
CA GLY A 323 21.80 -58.52 -7.72
C GLY A 323 21.59 -57.26 -6.87
N ILE A 324 21.34 -57.41 -5.56
CA ILE A 324 21.20 -56.32 -4.59
C ILE A 324 22.24 -56.56 -3.49
N ASP A 325 23.08 -55.57 -3.23
CA ASP A 325 24.14 -55.68 -2.22
C ASP A 325 23.59 -55.44 -0.79
N ASP A 326 22.82 -56.41 -0.28
CA ASP A 326 22.18 -56.37 1.06
C ASP A 326 22.33 -57.63 1.93
N ASP A 327 23.26 -58.51 1.56
CA ASP A 327 23.46 -59.82 2.16
C ASP A 327 24.33 -59.87 3.44
N TYR A 328 24.04 -60.85 4.31
CA TYR A 328 24.76 -61.09 5.56
C TYR A 328 24.98 -62.59 5.81
N ALA A 329 26.12 -62.95 6.41
CA ALA A 329 26.45 -64.32 6.79
C ALA A 329 27.08 -64.42 8.19
N TYR A 330 27.07 -65.63 8.76
CA TYR A 330 27.64 -65.92 10.08
C TYR A 330 29.05 -66.50 9.94
N TYR A 331 30.06 -65.84 10.50
CA TYR A 331 31.44 -66.36 10.57
C TYR A 331 31.93 -66.48 12.02
N SER A 332 32.84 -67.42 12.24
CA SER A 332 33.49 -67.68 13.53
C SER A 332 35.01 -67.55 13.40
N GLY A 333 35.64 -66.81 14.30
CA GLY A 333 37.10 -66.67 14.32
C GLY A 333 37.61 -65.54 15.19
N THR A 334 38.90 -65.57 15.52
CA THR A 334 39.58 -64.38 16.03
C THR A 334 39.59 -63.24 15.01
N SER A 335 39.39 -63.55 13.72
CA SER A 335 39.11 -62.59 12.65
C SER A 335 37.85 -61.74 12.86
N MET A 336 36.84 -62.23 13.58
CA MET A 336 35.61 -61.48 13.88
C MET A 336 35.74 -60.71 15.21
N ALA A 337 36.54 -61.23 16.14
CA ALA A 337 36.82 -60.56 17.40
C ALA A 337 37.73 -59.33 17.22
N SER A 338 38.73 -59.40 16.34
CA SER A 338 39.64 -58.28 16.06
C SER A 338 38.94 -56.99 15.59
N PRO A 339 38.08 -56.99 14.56
CA PRO A 339 37.36 -55.79 14.14
C PRO A 339 36.44 -55.25 15.23
N TYR A 340 35.92 -56.11 16.11
CA TYR A 340 35.15 -55.67 17.26
C TYR A 340 35.99 -54.78 18.19
N ILE A 341 37.25 -55.16 18.44
CA ILE A 341 38.20 -54.35 19.23
C ILE A 341 38.65 -53.10 18.47
N ALA A 342 38.83 -53.18 17.15
CA ALA A 342 39.11 -52.01 16.33
C ALA A 342 37.98 -50.96 16.45
N GLY A 343 36.72 -51.37 16.33
CA GLY A 343 35.56 -50.50 16.55
C GLY A 343 35.45 -50.02 18.00
N ALA A 344 35.72 -50.88 18.99
CA ALA A 344 35.74 -50.47 20.39
C ALA A 344 36.80 -49.39 20.68
N SER A 345 37.95 -49.48 20.03
CA SER A 345 39.07 -48.54 20.22
C SER A 345 38.71 -47.11 19.84
N VAL A 346 37.95 -46.93 18.74
CA VAL A 346 37.54 -45.60 18.26
C VAL A 346 36.39 -45.02 19.07
N LEU A 347 35.51 -45.85 19.66
CA LEU A 347 34.52 -45.37 20.63
C LEU A 347 35.19 -44.86 21.92
N ILE A 348 36.16 -45.62 22.43
CA ILE A 348 36.94 -45.20 23.61
C ILE A 348 37.75 -43.93 23.30
N ARG A 349 38.33 -43.83 22.10
CA ARG A 349 39.00 -42.61 21.65
C ARG A 349 38.02 -41.43 21.63
N GLN A 350 36.83 -41.58 21.06
CA GLN A 350 35.80 -40.53 21.02
C GLN A 350 35.43 -40.07 22.44
N ALA A 351 35.28 -41.00 23.38
CA ALA A 351 35.04 -40.67 24.79
C ALA A 351 36.21 -39.91 25.43
N MET A 352 37.46 -40.32 25.17
CA MET A 352 38.66 -39.63 25.67
C MET A 352 38.80 -38.21 25.09
N GLU A 353 38.49 -38.03 23.80
CA GLU A 353 38.45 -36.73 23.13
C GLU A 353 37.37 -35.84 23.76
N PHE A 354 36.18 -36.40 24.02
CA PHE A 354 35.08 -35.70 24.66
C PHE A 354 35.46 -35.10 26.02
N VAL A 355 36.20 -35.85 26.84
CA VAL A 355 36.67 -35.35 28.16
C VAL A 355 38.01 -34.60 28.09
N GLY A 356 38.51 -34.31 26.89
CA GLY A 356 39.64 -33.41 26.67
C GLY A 356 41.04 -34.03 26.83
N TYR A 357 41.20 -35.33 26.58
CA TYR A 357 42.54 -35.93 26.53
C TYR A 357 43.35 -35.35 25.36
N ALA A 358 44.54 -34.82 25.66
CA ALA A 358 45.38 -34.13 24.66
C ALA A 358 46.28 -35.05 23.81
N GLU A 359 46.56 -36.28 24.27
CA GLU A 359 47.47 -37.23 23.59
C GLU A 359 46.91 -38.65 23.72
N ILE A 360 46.12 -39.09 22.74
CA ILE A 360 45.51 -40.43 22.74
C ILE A 360 46.34 -41.37 21.87
N SER A 361 47.05 -42.30 22.50
CA SER A 361 47.86 -43.33 21.83
C SER A 361 47.22 -44.71 21.94
N GLN A 362 47.69 -45.67 21.13
CA GLN A 362 47.30 -47.08 21.26
C GLN A 362 47.47 -47.59 22.69
N ASP A 363 48.60 -47.28 23.35
CA ASP A 363 48.87 -47.73 24.72
C ASP A 363 47.88 -47.14 25.73
N THR A 364 47.44 -45.90 25.51
CA THR A 364 46.45 -45.22 26.37
C THR A 364 45.10 -45.90 26.24
N ILE A 365 44.62 -46.10 25.00
CA ILE A 365 43.36 -46.80 24.73
C ILE A 365 43.44 -48.24 25.25
N TYR A 366 44.51 -48.96 24.94
CA TYR A 366 44.63 -50.37 25.28
C TYR A 366 44.76 -50.62 26.80
N THR A 367 45.51 -49.77 27.51
CA THR A 367 45.60 -49.84 28.97
C THR A 367 44.23 -49.60 29.60
N HIS A 368 43.54 -48.53 29.17
CA HIS A 368 42.21 -48.20 29.64
C HIS A 368 41.21 -49.34 29.39
N MET A 369 41.20 -49.86 28.16
CA MET A 369 40.38 -50.99 27.74
C MET A 369 40.61 -52.24 28.60
N ARG A 370 41.86 -52.50 29.01
CA ARG A 370 42.18 -53.63 29.91
C ARG A 370 41.84 -53.33 31.36
N ASP A 371 41.98 -52.11 31.85
CA ASP A 371 41.71 -51.76 33.24
C ASP A 371 40.22 -51.80 33.57
N THR A 372 39.36 -51.56 32.57
CA THR A 372 37.90 -51.65 32.70
C THR A 372 37.31 -52.97 32.20
N ALA A 373 38.12 -53.84 31.59
CA ALA A 373 37.70 -55.14 31.09
C ALA A 373 37.18 -56.07 32.21
N THR A 374 36.23 -56.93 31.84
CA THR A 374 35.73 -57.99 32.71
C THR A 374 36.74 -59.14 32.76
N GLU A 375 37.25 -59.46 33.95
CA GLU A 375 38.11 -60.63 34.16
C GLU A 375 37.28 -61.91 34.22
N PHE A 376 37.76 -62.96 33.55
CA PHE A 376 37.13 -64.28 33.58
C PHE A 376 38.19 -65.40 33.57
N LEU A 377 37.85 -66.54 34.16
CA LEU A 377 38.73 -67.71 34.24
C LEU A 377 38.49 -68.62 33.03
N ASP A 378 39.54 -68.93 32.27
CA ASP A 378 39.48 -69.95 31.23
C ASP A 378 39.77 -71.33 31.82
N ALA A 379 38.78 -72.21 31.78
CA ALA A 379 38.89 -73.56 32.32
C ALA A 379 39.96 -74.41 31.61
N ALA A 380 40.29 -74.11 30.34
CA ALA A 380 41.27 -74.88 29.57
C ALA A 380 42.72 -74.63 30.01
N THR A 381 43.07 -73.38 30.36
CA THR A 381 44.43 -73.00 30.78
C THR A 381 44.57 -72.75 32.28
N ASN A 382 43.44 -72.58 32.99
CA ASN A 382 43.38 -72.10 34.37
C ASN A 382 44.05 -70.72 34.55
N LEU A 383 44.04 -69.90 33.50
CA LEU A 383 44.48 -68.52 33.50
C LEU A 383 43.28 -67.58 33.51
N THR A 384 43.46 -66.40 34.10
CA THR A 384 42.49 -65.31 34.03
C THR A 384 42.79 -64.45 32.81
N PHE A 385 41.78 -64.24 31.98
CA PHE A 385 41.83 -63.35 30.82
C PHE A 385 40.87 -62.18 30.99
N LYS A 386 41.02 -61.19 30.12
CA LYS A 386 40.24 -59.95 30.13
C LYS A 386 39.38 -59.90 28.88
N ARG A 387 38.08 -59.71 29.05
CA ARG A 387 37.11 -59.47 27.97
C ARG A 387 36.70 -58.01 27.96
N ILE A 388 36.60 -57.42 26.76
CA ILE A 388 36.13 -56.04 26.60
C ILE A 388 34.80 -55.81 27.34
N ASN A 389 34.74 -54.68 28.05
CA ASN A 389 33.53 -54.14 28.67
C ASN A 389 33.47 -52.65 28.29
N LEU A 390 32.72 -52.35 27.24
CA LEU A 390 32.59 -51.01 26.65
C LEU A 390 31.83 -50.05 27.55
N GLU A 391 30.77 -50.51 28.22
CA GLU A 391 30.02 -49.72 29.20
C GLU A 391 30.95 -49.25 30.33
N ALA A 392 31.71 -50.17 30.93
CA ALA A 392 32.66 -49.82 31.99
C ALA A 392 33.81 -48.96 31.46
N ALA A 393 34.30 -49.22 30.24
CA ALA A 393 35.35 -48.41 29.62
C ALA A 393 34.90 -46.96 29.42
N ILE A 394 33.74 -46.73 28.82
CA ILE A 394 33.30 -45.38 28.49
C ILE A 394 32.79 -44.67 29.73
N SER A 395 31.97 -45.31 30.56
CA SER A 395 31.45 -44.68 31.79
C SER A 395 32.53 -44.28 32.78
N ALA A 396 33.69 -44.96 32.81
CA ALA A 396 34.82 -44.57 33.65
C ALA A 396 35.53 -43.28 33.16
N LEU A 397 35.32 -42.88 31.90
CA LEU A 397 35.84 -41.63 31.33
C LEU A 397 34.85 -40.48 31.50
N MET A 398 33.55 -40.76 31.31
CA MET A 398 32.52 -39.74 31.25
C MET A 398 32.36 -38.99 32.58
N PRO A 399 32.10 -37.66 32.53
CA PRO A 399 31.93 -36.87 33.74
C PRO A 399 30.68 -37.31 34.50
N THR A 400 30.72 -37.19 35.82
CA THR A 400 29.52 -37.37 36.65
C THR A 400 28.56 -36.20 36.43
N ASP A 401 27.27 -36.48 36.42
CA ASP A 401 26.19 -35.48 36.47
C ASP A 401 26.49 -34.42 37.55
N ASP A 402 26.52 -33.15 37.13
CA ASP A 402 26.93 -32.00 37.95
C ASP A 402 25.76 -31.21 38.52
N TYR A 403 24.55 -31.36 37.95
CA TYR A 403 23.32 -30.82 38.49
C TYR A 403 22.30 -31.91 38.79
N GLY A 404 21.06 -31.51 39.00
CA GLY A 404 20.02 -32.43 39.44
C GLY A 404 19.06 -32.71 38.32
N SER A 405 18.94 -33.98 37.91
CA SER A 405 18.03 -34.39 36.82
C SER A 405 16.55 -34.46 37.18
N THR A 406 16.15 -33.88 38.32
CA THR A 406 14.75 -33.80 38.75
C THR A 406 14.42 -32.44 39.34
N LEU A 407 13.14 -32.06 39.29
CA LEU A 407 12.66 -30.82 39.93
C LEU A 407 12.99 -30.72 41.42
N ALA A 408 13.09 -31.86 42.12
CA ALA A 408 13.41 -31.90 43.54
C ALA A 408 14.90 -31.61 43.82
N THR A 409 15.77 -31.99 42.88
CA THR A 409 17.22 -31.84 42.96
C THR A 409 17.74 -30.59 42.25
N ALA A 410 16.85 -29.77 41.69
CA ALA A 410 17.19 -28.56 40.95
C ALA A 410 18.17 -27.64 41.71
N PHE A 411 19.24 -27.24 41.02
CA PHE A 411 20.29 -26.36 41.50
C PHE A 411 19.77 -24.95 41.71
N ASN A 412 20.08 -24.34 42.86
CA ASN A 412 19.56 -23.02 43.20
C ASN A 412 20.49 -21.91 42.71
N LEU A 413 20.07 -21.17 41.68
CA LEU A 413 20.75 -19.95 41.20
C LEU A 413 20.55 -18.76 42.14
N GLY A 414 19.61 -18.84 43.09
CA GLY A 414 19.32 -17.79 44.05
C GLY A 414 18.38 -16.70 43.52
N ASN A 415 18.53 -15.47 44.02
CA ASN A 415 17.74 -14.34 43.55
C ASN A 415 18.42 -13.72 42.33
N LEU A 416 17.76 -13.76 41.17
CA LEU A 416 18.27 -13.09 39.96
C LEU A 416 18.02 -11.59 40.07
N THR A 417 19.11 -10.81 40.13
CA THR A 417 19.10 -9.33 40.05
C THR A 417 19.75 -8.79 38.78
N SER A 418 20.46 -9.66 38.06
CA SER A 418 21.22 -9.42 36.83
C SER A 418 21.57 -10.79 36.25
N THR A 419 22.54 -10.87 35.34
CA THR A 419 23.12 -12.14 34.87
C THR A 419 23.76 -12.95 36.00
N VAL A 420 23.40 -14.23 36.07
CA VAL A 420 24.08 -15.28 36.84
C VAL A 420 24.56 -16.33 35.85
N SER A 421 25.84 -16.72 35.93
CA SER A 421 26.42 -17.73 35.05
C SER A 421 26.81 -19.00 35.79
N GLN A 422 26.64 -20.16 35.15
CA GLN A 422 26.94 -21.47 35.71
C GLN A 422 27.44 -22.41 34.60
N ASN A 423 28.62 -23.01 34.77
CA ASN A 423 29.13 -24.00 33.81
C ASN A 423 28.52 -25.37 34.09
N GLY A 424 28.18 -26.13 33.06
CA GLY A 424 27.66 -27.48 33.22
C GLY A 424 28.06 -28.47 32.13
N VAL A 425 27.67 -29.72 32.30
CA VAL A 425 27.86 -30.78 31.30
C VAL A 425 26.62 -31.67 31.19
N ILE A 426 26.15 -31.85 29.96
CA ILE A 426 25.21 -32.93 29.63
C ILE A 426 26.06 -34.16 29.35
N GLY A 427 26.24 -35.00 30.37
CA GLY A 427 27.13 -36.16 30.35
C GLY A 427 26.51 -37.42 29.77
N THR A 428 25.17 -37.49 29.73
CA THR A 428 24.41 -38.58 29.09
C THR A 428 23.25 -38.02 28.26
N LEU A 429 22.75 -38.79 27.28
CA LEU A 429 21.67 -38.37 26.38
C LEU A 429 20.32 -38.17 27.10
N ASN A 430 20.15 -38.78 28.26
CA ASN A 430 18.94 -38.65 29.09
C ASN A 430 19.09 -37.61 30.21
N ASP A 431 20.20 -36.87 30.24
CA ASP A 431 20.50 -35.88 31.26
C ASP A 431 19.70 -34.59 31.07
N ILE A 432 19.23 -34.02 32.18
CA ILE A 432 18.44 -32.78 32.20
C ILE A 432 18.83 -31.97 33.43
N ASP A 433 19.58 -30.90 33.27
CA ASP A 433 19.97 -30.04 34.39
C ASP A 433 18.84 -29.09 34.79
N TYR A 434 18.27 -29.30 35.97
CA TYR A 434 17.26 -28.38 36.50
C TYR A 434 17.89 -27.25 37.33
N PHE A 435 17.53 -26.02 36.99
CA PHE A 435 17.91 -24.79 37.69
C PHE A 435 16.67 -24.12 38.27
N LYS A 436 16.74 -23.67 39.53
CA LYS A 436 15.69 -22.89 40.20
C LYS A 436 16.20 -21.53 40.64
N PHE A 437 15.33 -20.52 40.58
CA PHE A 437 15.66 -19.15 40.96
C PHE A 437 14.44 -18.38 41.46
N THR A 438 14.68 -17.24 42.12
CA THR A 438 13.66 -16.26 42.48
C THR A 438 13.89 -14.96 41.70
N ALA A 439 12.87 -14.43 41.02
CA ALA A 439 13.00 -13.15 40.30
C ALA A 439 13.00 -11.97 41.29
N SER A 440 13.95 -11.03 41.17
CA SER A 440 14.01 -9.87 42.07
C SER A 440 13.16 -8.67 41.64
N SER A 441 12.81 -8.58 40.35
CA SER A 441 11.91 -7.59 39.77
C SER A 441 11.04 -8.24 38.69
N ASP A 442 9.99 -7.54 38.26
CA ASP A 442 9.27 -7.88 37.03
C ASP A 442 10.20 -7.65 35.84
N GLY A 443 10.08 -8.48 34.81
CA GLY A 443 10.92 -8.41 33.61
C GLY A 443 10.91 -9.72 32.83
N THR A 444 11.89 -9.88 31.95
CA THR A 444 12.09 -11.11 31.18
C THR A 444 13.39 -11.76 31.64
N VAL A 445 13.35 -13.06 31.94
CA VAL A 445 14.56 -13.84 32.18
C VAL A 445 14.91 -14.58 30.90
N THR A 446 16.11 -14.35 30.42
CA THR A 446 16.71 -15.06 29.28
C THR A 446 17.75 -16.05 29.81
N PHE A 447 17.59 -17.32 29.45
CA PHE A 447 18.59 -18.35 29.63
C PHE A 447 19.33 -18.55 28.30
N GLU A 448 20.65 -18.40 28.30
CA GLU A 448 21.52 -18.65 27.15
C GLU A 448 22.49 -19.78 27.50
N ALA A 449 22.64 -20.73 26.58
CA ALA A 449 23.69 -21.73 26.67
C ALA A 449 24.83 -21.33 25.74
N ASP A 450 25.85 -20.73 26.32
CA ASP A 450 27.06 -20.29 25.62
C ASP A 450 28.17 -21.33 25.70
N ASN A 451 29.18 -21.15 24.85
CA ASN A 451 30.37 -22.00 24.83
C ASN A 451 30.02 -23.51 24.78
N MET A 452 28.92 -23.83 24.09
CA MET A 452 28.51 -25.20 23.84
C MET A 452 29.59 -25.90 23.02
N THR A 453 29.98 -27.08 23.46
CA THR A 453 31.03 -27.88 22.82
C THR A 453 30.44 -29.16 22.24
N HIS A 454 31.19 -29.81 21.35
CA HIS A 454 30.80 -31.08 20.72
C HIS A 454 29.48 -30.97 19.94
N GLU A 455 28.57 -31.93 20.11
CA GLU A 455 27.29 -32.01 19.38
C GLU A 455 26.11 -31.50 20.23
N LEU A 456 26.40 -30.81 21.34
CA LEU A 456 25.38 -30.28 22.24
C LEU A 456 24.48 -29.27 21.50
N ALA A 457 23.18 -29.55 21.50
CA ALA A 457 22.17 -28.65 20.96
C ALA A 457 21.12 -28.41 22.03
N ALA A 458 21.11 -27.21 22.61
CA ALA A 458 20.28 -26.88 23.75
C ALA A 458 18.81 -27.25 23.53
N ALA A 459 18.17 -27.76 24.57
CA ALA A 459 16.74 -28.01 24.63
C ALA A 459 16.23 -27.61 26.03
N TRP A 460 15.13 -26.86 26.08
CA TRP A 460 14.66 -26.24 27.33
C TRP A 460 13.29 -26.76 27.74
N SER A 461 13.07 -26.89 29.05
CA SER A 461 11.77 -27.19 29.66
C SER A 461 11.50 -26.30 30.86
N VAL A 462 10.23 -25.99 31.16
CA VAL A 462 9.86 -25.12 32.30
C VAL A 462 8.75 -25.73 33.12
N SER A 463 8.84 -25.57 34.45
CA SER A 463 7.76 -25.87 35.37
C SER A 463 7.66 -24.76 36.44
N GLY A 464 6.47 -24.21 36.69
CA GLY A 464 6.32 -23.21 37.77
C GLY A 464 5.15 -22.22 37.76
N SER A 465 4.59 -21.78 36.63
CA SER A 465 3.27 -21.09 36.52
C SER A 465 3.08 -20.50 35.12
N THR A 466 1.85 -20.05 34.84
CA THR A 466 1.31 -19.51 33.59
C THR A 466 2.05 -18.27 33.10
N GLY A 467 2.79 -18.40 32.00
CA GLY A 467 3.41 -17.32 31.24
C GLY A 467 3.58 -17.72 29.78
N THR A 468 3.66 -16.74 28.88
CA THR A 468 3.93 -16.99 27.46
C THR A 468 5.42 -17.30 27.30
N VAL A 469 5.74 -18.46 26.75
CA VAL A 469 7.11 -18.86 26.42
C VAL A 469 7.47 -18.29 25.05
N SER A 470 8.59 -17.60 24.92
CA SER A 470 9.08 -17.04 23.64
C SER A 470 10.59 -17.23 23.50
N GLY A 471 11.03 -17.71 22.35
CA GLY A 471 12.46 -17.93 22.07
C GLY A 471 12.69 -19.17 21.23
N ASN A 472 13.81 -19.19 20.50
CA ASN A 472 14.26 -20.37 19.78
C ASN A 472 14.82 -21.37 20.81
N GLN A 473 14.12 -22.48 21.01
CA GLN A 473 14.48 -23.51 21.99
C GLN A 473 15.85 -24.17 21.77
N ASN A 474 16.63 -23.73 20.78
CA ASN A 474 17.91 -24.32 20.38
C ASN A 474 19.15 -23.60 20.95
N GLU A 475 19.03 -22.35 21.43
CA GLU A 475 20.20 -21.56 21.92
C GLU A 475 19.84 -20.66 23.10
N SER A 476 18.73 -19.93 23.02
CA SER A 476 18.26 -19.03 24.07
C SER A 476 16.78 -19.20 24.38
N PHE A 477 16.45 -19.16 25.67
CA PHE A 477 15.12 -19.42 26.19
C PHE A 477 14.65 -18.28 27.08
N SER A 478 13.59 -17.59 26.69
CA SER A 478 13.09 -16.42 27.41
C SER A 478 11.65 -16.59 27.88
N PHE A 479 11.35 -16.05 29.06
CA PHE A 479 9.98 -15.97 29.58
C PHE A 479 9.85 -14.85 30.62
N ASP A 480 8.63 -14.35 30.76
CA ASP A 480 8.32 -13.29 31.71
C ASP A 480 8.29 -13.80 33.14
N VAL A 481 8.83 -13.00 34.05
CA VAL A 481 8.90 -13.29 35.48
C VAL A 481 8.27 -12.18 36.30
N VAL A 482 7.73 -12.56 37.46
CA VAL A 482 7.14 -11.65 38.44
C VAL A 482 8.03 -11.59 39.68
N ALA A 483 8.25 -10.38 40.19
CA ALA A 483 9.04 -10.12 41.37
C ALA A 483 8.60 -11.00 42.55
N GLY A 484 9.55 -11.71 43.15
CA GLY A 484 9.36 -12.58 44.31
C GLY A 484 8.83 -13.98 44.01
N GLN A 485 8.53 -14.34 42.75
CA GLN A 485 8.14 -15.69 42.37
C GLN A 485 9.34 -16.61 42.15
N ASN A 486 9.14 -17.90 42.40
CA ASN A 486 10.14 -18.96 42.17
C ASN A 486 9.84 -19.69 40.87
N TYR A 487 10.89 -19.93 40.09
CA TYR A 487 10.82 -20.62 38.81
C TYR A 487 11.84 -21.76 38.75
N THR A 488 11.51 -22.81 37.99
CA THR A 488 12.43 -23.91 37.70
C THR A 488 12.46 -24.16 36.19
N VAL A 489 13.67 -24.21 35.63
CA VAL A 489 13.97 -24.43 34.21
C VAL A 489 14.85 -25.66 34.10
N GLY A 490 14.53 -26.57 33.18
CA GLY A 490 15.38 -27.70 32.81
C GLY A 490 16.12 -27.42 31.52
N PHE A 491 17.41 -27.74 31.50
CA PHE A 491 18.28 -27.71 30.34
C PHE A 491 18.67 -29.13 29.95
N SER A 492 18.45 -29.51 28.70
CA SER A 492 18.83 -30.80 28.14
C SER A 492 19.42 -30.59 26.74
N SER A 493 19.71 -31.69 26.04
CA SER A 493 20.19 -31.63 24.65
C SER A 493 19.28 -32.41 23.70
N SER A 494 19.12 -31.90 22.48
CA SER A 494 18.43 -32.59 21.38
C SER A 494 19.39 -33.14 20.31
N GLY A 495 20.68 -32.78 20.37
CA GLY A 495 21.70 -33.19 19.40
C GLY A 495 22.58 -34.32 19.94
N GLY A 496 23.41 -34.00 20.92
CA GLY A 496 24.32 -34.95 21.57
C GLY A 496 24.84 -34.40 22.90
N LEU A 497 25.96 -34.95 23.37
CA LEU A 497 26.58 -34.55 24.64
C LEU A 497 27.43 -33.29 24.49
N GLY A 498 27.70 -32.61 25.61
CA GLY A 498 28.70 -31.54 25.66
C GLY A 498 28.66 -30.67 26.89
N TYR A 499 29.67 -29.80 26.98
CA TYR A 499 29.77 -28.77 28.00
C TYR A 499 29.07 -27.50 27.56
N TYR A 500 28.54 -26.75 28.52
CA TYR A 500 27.91 -25.46 28.30
C TYR A 500 28.25 -24.48 29.42
N ASN A 501 28.12 -23.20 29.13
CA ASN A 501 28.05 -22.11 30.11
C ASN A 501 26.64 -21.53 30.06
N LEU A 502 25.87 -21.80 31.11
CA LEU A 502 24.55 -21.23 31.28
C LEU A 502 24.67 -19.78 31.74
N ALA A 503 24.02 -18.85 31.06
CA ALA A 503 23.80 -17.49 31.52
C ALA A 503 22.30 -17.26 31.71
N ALA A 504 21.87 -17.03 32.96
CA ALA A 504 20.51 -16.62 33.28
C ALA A 504 20.51 -15.11 33.57
N THR A 505 20.00 -14.32 32.61
CA THR A 505 19.95 -12.86 32.69
C THR A 505 18.53 -12.41 32.98
N LEU A 506 18.32 -11.75 34.14
CA LEU A 506 17.14 -10.94 34.37
C LEU A 506 17.36 -9.57 33.73
N GLU A 507 16.72 -9.34 32.59
CA GLU A 507 16.70 -8.02 31.96
C GLU A 507 15.51 -7.23 32.51
N SER A 508 15.79 -5.99 32.91
CA SER A 508 14.72 -5.00 33.05
C SER A 508 14.11 -4.82 31.67
N SER A 509 12.79 -4.91 31.57
CA SER A 509 12.06 -4.71 30.32
C SER A 509 12.63 -3.54 29.52
N PHE A 510 12.99 -3.79 28.24
CA PHE A 510 13.22 -2.73 27.26
C PHE A 510 11.98 -1.86 27.26
N SER A 511 12.09 -0.72 27.94
CA SER A 511 10.99 0.18 28.23
C SER A 511 10.80 1.06 27.01
N TYR A 512 9.90 0.64 26.13
CA TYR A 512 9.34 1.51 25.11
C TYR A 512 7.90 1.86 25.43
N VAL A 513 7.45 2.99 24.93
CA VAL A 513 6.03 3.34 24.91
C VAL A 513 5.45 2.90 23.57
N ASP A 514 4.42 2.06 23.58
CA ASP A 514 3.75 1.64 22.35
C ASP A 514 2.86 2.78 21.84
N TRP A 515 3.20 3.32 20.67
CA TRP A 515 2.36 4.26 19.93
C TRP A 515 1.38 3.54 18.99
N GLY A 516 1.45 2.21 18.91
CA GLY A 516 0.47 1.36 18.25
C GLY A 516 0.62 1.33 16.72
N THR A 517 -0.46 0.89 16.07
CA THR A 517 -0.56 0.89 14.61
C THR A 517 -0.84 2.31 14.13
N ILE A 518 0.08 2.86 13.34
CA ILE A 518 0.06 4.22 12.84
C ILE A 518 -0.61 4.24 11.48
N SER A 519 -1.79 4.85 11.42
CA SER A 519 -2.33 5.49 10.21
C SER A 519 -2.01 6.99 10.28
N TYR A 520 -2.52 7.69 11.31
CA TYR A 520 -2.07 9.03 11.70
C TYR A 520 -2.17 9.21 13.22
N ALA A 521 -1.20 9.89 13.83
CA ALA A 521 -1.27 10.32 15.22
C ALA A 521 -0.52 11.64 15.41
N GLN A 522 -1.10 12.54 16.21
CA GLN A 522 -0.45 13.74 16.69
C GLN A 522 -0.34 13.69 18.22
N LEU A 523 0.87 13.90 18.74
CA LEU A 523 1.16 13.89 20.16
C LEU A 523 1.80 15.23 20.51
N SER A 524 1.24 15.95 21.48
CA SER A 524 1.68 17.30 21.82
C SER A 524 2.17 17.42 23.25
N ASP A 525 2.99 18.46 23.49
CA ASP A 525 3.53 18.81 24.82
C ASP A 525 4.36 17.69 25.48
N LEU A 526 5.11 16.90 24.69
CA LEU A 526 5.96 15.83 25.21
C LEU A 526 7.34 16.37 25.61
N THR A 527 7.76 16.08 26.85
CA THR A 527 9.13 16.34 27.32
C THR A 527 10.07 15.23 26.87
N VAL A 528 11.18 15.61 26.25
CA VAL A 528 12.32 14.73 25.92
C VAL A 528 13.46 15.06 26.88
N ASP A 529 13.88 14.10 27.70
CA ASP A 529 15.05 14.22 28.59
C ASP A 529 15.90 12.96 28.50
N GLY A 530 16.96 13.03 27.70
CA GLY A 530 17.84 11.91 27.41
C GLY A 530 17.34 11.08 26.23
N GLU A 531 17.19 9.77 26.45
CA GLU A 531 16.83 8.80 25.42
C GLU A 531 15.51 8.12 25.78
N SER A 532 14.62 8.01 24.81
CA SER A 532 13.32 7.33 24.96
C SER A 532 13.00 6.53 23.71
N TRP A 533 12.34 5.39 23.90
CA TRP A 533 12.04 4.45 22.83
C TRP A 533 10.53 4.32 22.65
N TYR A 534 10.09 4.25 21.41
CA TYR A 534 8.68 4.11 21.06
C TYR A 534 8.51 3.04 19.99
N ARG A 535 7.53 2.15 20.15
CA ARG A 535 7.19 1.15 19.13
C ARG A 535 6.07 1.70 18.24
N VAL A 536 6.22 1.55 16.93
CA VAL A 536 5.24 1.94 15.92
C VAL A 536 5.06 0.80 14.91
N GLN A 537 3.84 0.61 14.43
CA GLN A 537 3.55 -0.38 13.39
C GLN A 537 2.88 0.30 12.19
N ALA A 538 3.33 0.00 10.97
CA ALA A 538 2.72 0.57 9.77
C ALA A 538 1.31 0.00 9.54
N SER A 539 0.31 0.88 9.38
CA SER A 539 -1.08 0.48 9.08
C SER A 539 -1.26 -0.06 7.66
N GLN A 540 -0.45 0.38 6.70
CA GLN A 540 -0.53 0.03 5.29
C GLN A 540 0.85 0.08 4.61
N ALA A 541 0.93 -0.41 3.37
CA ALA A 541 2.15 -0.29 2.58
C ALA A 541 2.35 1.17 2.11
N GLY A 542 3.48 1.78 2.42
CA GLY A 542 3.74 3.19 2.11
C GLY A 542 4.82 3.81 2.98
N TYR A 543 4.99 5.13 2.89
CA TYR A 543 5.91 5.87 3.74
C TYR A 543 5.37 5.93 5.17
N LEU A 544 6.08 5.30 6.10
CA LEU A 544 5.95 5.56 7.53
C LEU A 544 6.86 6.74 7.89
N THR A 545 6.24 7.82 8.36
CA THR A 545 6.90 9.09 8.70
C THR A 545 6.71 9.37 10.17
N VAL A 546 7.80 9.75 10.84
CA VAL A 546 7.78 10.33 12.18
C VAL A 546 8.50 11.66 12.13
N GLU A 547 7.78 12.74 12.41
CA GLU A 547 8.29 14.10 12.46
C GLU A 547 8.13 14.63 13.89
N SER A 548 9.17 15.26 14.42
CA SER A 548 9.15 16.00 15.68
C SER A 548 9.35 17.48 15.40
N VAL A 549 8.58 18.34 16.07
CA VAL A 549 8.66 19.79 15.98
C VAL A 549 8.80 20.38 17.38
N PHE A 550 9.78 21.26 17.54
CA PHE A 550 10.15 21.81 18.84
C PHE A 550 10.86 23.17 18.69
N ALA A 551 10.77 24.01 19.71
CA ALA A 551 11.49 25.28 19.72
C ALA A 551 13.00 25.02 19.86
N ALA A 552 13.79 25.37 18.85
CA ALA A 552 15.24 25.11 18.83
C ALA A 552 16.03 25.76 20.00
N GLN A 553 15.45 26.74 20.70
CA GLN A 553 16.06 27.35 21.90
C GLN A 553 15.90 26.50 23.17
N GLY A 554 14.95 25.57 23.20
CA GLY A 554 14.70 24.65 24.32
C GLY A 554 15.63 23.43 24.35
N GLY A 555 16.43 23.24 23.30
CA GLY A 555 17.34 22.12 23.11
C GLY A 555 16.99 21.28 21.87
N GLN A 556 17.83 20.29 21.55
CA GLN A 556 17.72 19.51 20.31
C GLN A 556 17.06 18.15 20.56
N VAL A 557 16.31 17.67 19.58
CA VAL A 557 15.71 16.32 19.55
C VAL A 557 16.07 15.67 18.22
N ASN A 558 16.73 14.52 18.25
CA ASN A 558 17.05 13.70 17.10
C ASN A 558 16.18 12.46 17.08
N LEU A 559 15.83 12.02 15.87
CA LEU A 559 15.02 10.82 15.65
C LEU A 559 15.87 9.78 14.94
N MET A 560 15.85 8.55 15.43
CA MET A 560 16.43 7.41 14.74
C MET A 560 15.36 6.33 14.66
N LEU A 561 15.21 5.73 13.49
CA LEU A 561 14.25 4.66 13.26
C LEU A 561 15.01 3.35 13.10
N TYR A 562 14.57 2.34 13.83
CA TYR A 562 15.13 1.00 13.83
C TYR A 562 14.07 -0.01 13.36
N ASP A 563 14.50 -1.07 12.67
CA ASP A 563 13.65 -2.20 12.33
C ASP A 563 13.43 -3.15 13.53
N ALA A 564 12.68 -4.22 13.32
CA ALA A 564 12.40 -5.23 14.35
C ALA A 564 13.65 -5.97 14.88
N ASN A 565 14.76 -5.94 14.14
CA ASN A 565 16.05 -6.51 14.55
C ASN A 565 16.96 -5.47 15.24
N MET A 566 16.41 -4.31 15.60
CA MET A 566 17.15 -3.17 16.16
C MET A 566 18.30 -2.69 15.25
N GLN A 567 18.14 -2.81 13.93
CA GLN A 567 19.04 -2.19 12.96
C GLN A 567 18.49 -0.83 12.52
N MET A 568 19.33 0.20 12.56
CA MET A 568 18.92 1.55 12.18
C MET A 568 18.65 1.60 10.66
N VAL A 569 17.43 1.99 10.28
CA VAL A 569 16.97 2.10 8.89
C VAL A 569 16.90 3.55 8.40
N SER A 570 16.72 4.51 9.31
CA SER A 570 16.62 5.93 8.98
C SER A 570 17.06 6.78 10.17
N SER A 571 17.60 7.97 9.91
CA SER A 571 17.96 8.92 10.96
C SER A 571 17.65 10.35 10.52
N GLY A 572 17.05 11.10 11.42
CA GLY A 572 16.70 12.51 11.30
C GLY A 572 17.57 13.32 12.25
N ASN A 573 18.32 14.26 11.69
CA ASN A 573 19.06 15.24 12.48
C ASN A 573 18.20 16.50 12.65
N ALA A 574 18.20 17.05 13.86
CA ALA A 574 17.52 18.30 14.17
C ALA A 574 18.06 19.47 13.31
N ALA A 575 17.24 19.98 12.41
CA ALA A 575 17.53 21.19 11.63
C ALA A 575 16.39 22.21 11.82
N GLY A 576 16.71 23.36 12.42
CA GLY A 576 15.75 24.47 12.51
C GLY A 576 14.54 24.24 13.43
N GLY A 577 14.59 23.26 14.34
CA GLY A 577 13.47 22.93 15.24
C GLY A 577 12.59 21.78 14.75
N THR A 578 13.04 21.04 13.74
CA THR A 578 12.36 19.83 13.25
C THR A 578 13.37 18.70 13.06
N SER A 579 12.97 17.48 13.41
CA SER A 579 13.69 16.25 13.05
C SER A 579 12.69 15.25 12.49
N ARG A 580 13.07 14.55 11.41
CA ARG A 580 12.17 13.69 10.64
C ARG A 580 12.87 12.41 10.17
N VAL A 581 12.17 11.30 10.26
CA VAL A 581 12.54 10.02 9.66
C VAL A 581 11.43 9.51 8.75
N ASP A 582 11.81 8.99 7.60
CA ASP A 582 10.92 8.35 6.63
C ASP A 582 11.48 6.96 6.29
N VAL A 583 10.59 5.97 6.20
CA VAL A 583 10.90 4.63 5.66
C VAL A 583 9.72 4.12 4.84
N TYR A 584 9.98 3.39 3.75
CA TYR A 584 8.92 2.70 3.02
C TYR A 584 8.67 1.35 3.67
N ALA A 585 7.49 1.17 4.28
CA ALA A 585 7.12 0.00 5.06
C ALA A 585 6.05 -0.85 4.36
N SER A 586 6.00 -2.13 4.70
CA SER A 586 4.88 -3.04 4.39
C SER A 586 3.80 -2.93 5.47
N ALA A 587 2.54 -3.26 5.12
CA ALA A 587 1.46 -3.28 6.10
C ALA A 587 1.75 -4.27 7.25
N GLY A 588 1.63 -3.82 8.49
CA GLY A 588 1.90 -4.59 9.70
C GLY A 588 3.37 -4.67 10.11
N GLU A 589 4.29 -4.08 9.33
CA GLU A 589 5.72 -4.04 9.66
C GLU A 589 5.98 -3.14 10.89
N GLU A 590 6.83 -3.60 11.79
CA GLU A 590 7.12 -2.95 13.07
C GLU A 590 8.46 -2.21 13.05
N PHE A 591 8.48 -1.03 13.67
CA PHE A 591 9.66 -0.19 13.82
C PHE A 591 9.75 0.39 15.24
N TYR A 592 10.96 0.76 15.62
CA TYR A 592 11.25 1.41 16.90
C TYR A 592 11.84 2.80 16.66
N VAL A 593 11.17 3.82 17.18
CA VAL A 593 11.64 5.21 17.15
C VAL A 593 12.46 5.46 18.42
N CYS A 594 13.75 5.69 18.26
CA CYS A 594 14.61 6.25 19.29
C CYS A 594 14.55 7.77 19.19
N VAL A 595 14.08 8.40 20.26
CA VAL A 595 14.09 9.84 20.46
C VAL A 595 15.23 10.16 21.41
N GLN A 596 16.17 11.00 20.97
CA GLN A 596 17.31 11.39 21.77
C GLN A 596 17.48 12.90 21.81
N GLY A 597 17.63 13.47 23.01
CA GLY A 597 17.81 14.91 23.14
C GLY A 597 17.43 15.48 24.50
N THR A 598 17.24 16.79 24.55
CA THR A 598 16.67 17.48 25.71
C THR A 598 15.80 18.61 25.20
N ASN A 599 14.49 18.57 25.44
CA ASN A 599 13.55 19.64 25.13
C ASN A 599 12.24 19.42 25.91
N ASP A 600 11.73 20.46 26.57
CA ASP A 600 10.55 20.35 27.44
C ASP A 600 9.22 20.37 26.67
N ASP A 601 9.24 20.73 25.38
CA ASP A 601 8.07 20.97 24.54
C ASP A 601 8.30 20.47 23.10
N VAL A 602 7.85 19.23 22.84
CA VAL A 602 7.99 18.56 21.55
C VAL A 602 6.65 18.00 21.08
N ASP A 603 6.26 18.41 19.87
CA ASP A 603 5.13 17.85 19.15
C ASP A 603 5.59 16.78 18.17
N TYR A 604 4.94 15.62 18.15
CA TYR A 604 5.17 14.55 17.17
C TYR A 604 4.00 14.41 16.22
N ARG A 605 4.31 14.23 14.94
CA ARG A 605 3.36 13.85 13.89
C ARG A 605 3.82 12.54 13.26
N LEU A 606 2.97 11.53 13.38
CA LEU A 606 3.17 10.20 12.82
C LEU A 606 2.17 9.99 11.68
N SER A 607 2.65 9.53 10.53
CA SER A 607 1.80 9.30 9.36
C SER A 607 2.26 8.07 8.57
N ASN A 608 1.31 7.26 8.16
CA ASN A 608 1.51 6.17 7.21
C ASN A 608 0.46 6.24 6.08
N LEU A 609 0.12 7.46 5.65
CA LEU A 609 -1.00 7.73 4.76
C LEU A 609 -0.62 7.83 3.27
N VAL A 610 0.68 7.84 2.94
CA VAL A 610 1.17 8.08 1.57
C VAL A 610 1.87 6.84 1.01
N SER A 611 1.44 6.37 -0.15
CA SER A 611 2.05 5.24 -0.88
C SER A 611 2.38 5.63 -2.32
N VAL A 612 3.33 4.93 -2.95
CA VAL A 612 3.76 5.22 -4.33
C VAL A 612 3.76 3.95 -5.16
N ILE A 613 3.03 3.96 -6.27
CA ILE A 613 2.95 2.85 -7.22
C ILE A 613 3.26 3.39 -8.62
N GLY A 614 4.44 3.08 -9.15
CA GLY A 614 4.89 3.61 -10.43
C GLY A 614 5.04 5.14 -10.38
N THR A 615 4.25 5.86 -11.18
CA THR A 615 4.21 7.34 -11.21
C THR A 615 2.99 7.93 -10.48
N THR A 616 2.28 7.11 -9.70
CA THR A 616 1.10 7.51 -8.94
C THR A 616 1.41 7.54 -7.45
N VAL A 617 1.10 8.66 -6.80
CA VAL A 617 1.06 8.80 -5.34
C VAL A 617 -0.37 8.64 -4.87
N ASN A 618 -0.62 7.71 -3.94
CA ASN A 618 -1.93 7.59 -3.28
C ASN A 618 -1.80 8.12 -1.86
N VAL A 619 -2.77 8.95 -1.46
CA VAL A 619 -2.87 9.58 -0.15
C VAL A 619 -4.22 9.18 0.43
N THR A 620 -4.20 8.34 1.45
CA THR A 620 -5.41 7.82 2.10
C THR A 620 -5.68 8.60 3.38
N GLY A 621 -6.92 9.01 3.61
CA GLY A 621 -7.39 9.57 4.87
C GLY A 621 -7.55 8.51 5.96
N THR A 622 -7.91 9.00 7.14
CA THR A 622 -8.29 8.24 8.31
C THR A 622 -9.81 8.04 8.34
N ALA A 623 -10.38 7.77 9.52
CA ALA A 623 -11.82 7.67 9.74
C ALA A 623 -12.41 8.92 10.43
N GLY A 624 -11.58 9.93 10.69
CA GLY A 624 -11.99 11.23 11.20
C GLY A 624 -11.59 12.33 10.23
N ASP A 625 -11.91 13.58 10.56
CA ASP A 625 -11.68 14.73 9.69
C ASP A 625 -10.21 14.90 9.30
N ASP A 626 -9.91 14.79 8.01
CA ASP A 626 -8.58 14.93 7.44
C ASP A 626 -8.41 16.23 6.64
N THR A 627 -7.16 16.70 6.61
CA THR A 627 -6.76 17.87 5.83
C THR A 627 -5.68 17.51 4.82
N PHE A 628 -5.94 17.78 3.56
CA PHE A 628 -5.04 17.50 2.44
C PHE A 628 -4.58 18.81 1.78
N ALA A 629 -3.37 18.80 1.22
CA ALA A 629 -2.94 19.84 0.30
C ALA A 629 -2.08 19.29 -0.82
N PHE A 630 -2.30 19.80 -2.02
CA PHE A 630 -1.50 19.53 -3.21
C PHE A 630 -1.01 20.85 -3.80
N THR A 631 0.29 20.97 -4.01
CA THR A 631 0.87 22.11 -4.75
C THR A 631 1.68 21.58 -5.93
N ALA A 632 1.26 21.94 -7.15
CA ALA A 632 1.98 21.62 -8.37
C ALA A 632 3.20 22.53 -8.55
N GLY A 633 4.32 21.98 -9.03
CA GLY A 633 5.58 22.72 -9.19
C GLY A 633 6.67 21.84 -9.80
N GLY A 634 7.92 22.33 -9.84
CA GLY A 634 9.07 21.49 -10.24
C GLY A 634 9.29 20.30 -9.28
N THR A 635 8.83 20.47 -8.05
CA THR A 635 8.63 19.44 -7.04
C THR A 635 7.19 19.57 -6.56
N HIS A 636 6.40 18.50 -6.67
CA HIS A 636 5.07 18.42 -6.11
C HIS A 636 5.14 18.32 -4.59
N GLN A 637 4.40 19.17 -3.89
CA GLN A 637 4.23 19.08 -2.44
C GLN A 637 2.86 18.48 -2.14
N ILE A 638 2.87 17.37 -1.41
CA ILE A 638 1.68 16.60 -1.03
C ILE A 638 1.63 16.58 0.49
N THR A 639 0.59 17.14 1.08
CA THR A 639 0.43 17.21 2.53
C THR A 639 -0.82 16.48 2.95
N VAL A 640 -0.73 15.72 4.03
CA VAL A 640 -1.87 15.12 4.73
C VAL A 640 -1.70 15.31 6.23
N ASN A 641 -2.72 15.88 6.88
CA ASN A 641 -2.73 16.19 8.32
C ASN A 641 -1.46 16.90 8.82
N GLY A 642 -0.97 17.85 8.02
CA GLY A 642 0.22 18.64 8.29
C GLY A 642 1.57 17.95 8.01
N VAL A 643 1.60 16.70 7.54
CA VAL A 643 2.83 16.01 7.12
C VAL A 643 3.02 16.16 5.61
N THR A 644 4.06 16.87 5.19
CA THR A 644 4.35 17.18 3.78
C THR A 644 5.38 16.22 3.18
N HIS A 645 5.11 15.68 2.00
CA HIS A 645 6.02 14.90 1.18
C HIS A 645 6.32 15.63 -0.13
N GLU A 646 7.57 15.56 -0.56
CA GLU A 646 8.05 16.22 -1.77
C GLU A 646 8.42 15.20 -2.84
N PHE A 647 7.85 15.34 -4.03
CA PHE A 647 8.11 14.44 -5.16
C PHE A 647 8.55 15.25 -6.38
N ALA A 648 9.65 14.84 -7.02
CA ALA A 648 10.05 15.46 -8.28
C ALA A 648 8.94 15.29 -9.33
N ALA A 649 8.55 16.37 -10.02
CA ALA A 649 7.43 16.35 -10.96
C ALA A 649 7.58 15.33 -12.11
N ILE A 650 8.83 14.99 -12.48
CA ILE A 650 9.10 13.97 -13.51
C ILE A 650 8.84 12.54 -13.02
N ALA A 651 8.80 12.32 -11.70
CA ALA A 651 8.60 11.00 -11.11
C ALA A 651 7.13 10.72 -10.80
N VAL A 652 6.29 11.75 -10.64
CA VAL A 652 4.89 11.64 -10.23
C VAL A 652 4.02 12.40 -11.21
N THR A 653 3.22 11.66 -11.99
CA THR A 653 2.26 12.22 -12.95
C THR A 653 0.84 12.22 -12.40
N ASN A 654 0.54 11.37 -11.41
CA ASN A 654 -0.79 11.26 -10.83
C ASN A 654 -0.71 11.32 -9.31
N VAL A 655 -1.62 12.06 -8.69
CA VAL A 655 -1.82 12.07 -7.24
C VAL A 655 -3.29 11.79 -6.97
N HIS A 656 -3.57 10.81 -6.12
CA HIS A 656 -4.92 10.44 -5.73
C HIS A 656 -5.08 10.61 -4.23
N PHE A 657 -6.04 11.45 -3.82
CA PHE A 657 -6.46 11.66 -2.45
C PHE A 657 -7.79 10.95 -2.21
N ASP A 658 -7.90 10.23 -1.12
CA ASP A 658 -9.15 9.64 -0.66
C ASP A 658 -9.39 10.07 0.78
N GLY A 659 -10.41 10.90 1.04
CA GLY A 659 -10.73 11.34 2.41
C GLY A 659 -11.24 10.20 3.28
N GLY A 660 -11.86 9.17 2.70
CA GLY A 660 -12.44 8.09 3.46
C GLY A 660 -13.72 8.52 4.18
N ALA A 661 -13.68 8.56 5.51
CA ALA A 661 -14.81 8.96 6.35
C ALA A 661 -14.40 10.10 7.27
N GLY A 662 -15.27 11.08 7.45
CA GLY A 662 -14.94 12.31 8.18
C GLY A 662 -15.60 13.49 7.47
N ALA A 663 -15.34 14.70 7.98
CA ALA A 663 -15.57 15.93 7.24
C ALA A 663 -14.21 16.43 6.72
N ASP A 664 -13.89 16.05 5.49
CA ASP A 664 -12.53 16.21 4.97
C ASP A 664 -12.36 17.51 4.20
N ALA A 665 -11.13 18.00 4.12
CA ALA A 665 -10.79 19.21 3.40
C ALA A 665 -9.54 19.06 2.54
N ILE A 666 -9.55 19.63 1.32
CA ILE A 666 -8.37 19.69 0.46
C ILE A 666 -8.13 21.08 -0.11
N VAL A 667 -6.86 21.49 -0.14
CA VAL A 667 -6.39 22.65 -0.90
C VAL A 667 -5.50 22.20 -2.05
N MET A 668 -5.93 22.40 -3.29
CA MET A 668 -5.12 22.15 -4.48
C MET A 668 -4.62 23.48 -5.07
N THR A 669 -3.35 23.55 -5.46
CA THR A 669 -2.76 24.73 -6.09
C THR A 669 -2.08 24.32 -7.40
N GLY A 670 -2.53 24.91 -8.51
CA GLY A 670 -1.97 24.67 -9.85
C GLY A 670 -0.64 25.37 -10.08
N THR A 671 -0.23 25.42 -11.34
CA THR A 671 1.04 26.06 -11.76
C THR A 671 0.74 27.43 -12.38
N SER A 672 1.72 28.06 -13.01
CA SER A 672 1.46 29.24 -13.86
C SER A 672 0.97 28.86 -15.27
N GLY A 673 0.45 27.64 -15.43
CA GLY A 673 0.23 26.94 -16.69
C GLY A 673 -1.15 27.19 -17.27
N VAL A 674 -1.74 26.16 -17.87
CA VAL A 674 -3.16 26.16 -18.22
C VAL A 674 -3.72 24.87 -17.64
N GLU A 675 -4.52 25.04 -16.60
CA GLU A 675 -5.07 23.99 -15.79
C GLU A 675 -6.60 23.97 -15.88
N THR A 676 -7.17 22.78 -15.70
CA THR A 676 -8.63 22.60 -15.57
C THR A 676 -8.94 21.98 -14.22
N ALA A 677 -9.76 22.66 -13.43
CA ALA A 677 -10.33 22.12 -12.19
C ALA A 677 -11.76 21.63 -12.45
N THR A 678 -12.10 20.45 -11.94
CA THR A 678 -13.45 19.89 -11.98
C THR A 678 -13.85 19.49 -10.58
N LEU A 679 -14.87 20.12 -9.99
CA LEU A 679 -15.31 19.89 -8.62
C LEU A 679 -16.75 19.36 -8.65
N ARG A 680 -16.92 18.10 -8.28
CA ARG A 680 -18.22 17.44 -8.06
C ARG A 680 -18.31 17.04 -6.59
N VAL A 681 -19.52 16.95 -6.06
CA VAL A 681 -19.74 16.45 -4.69
C VAL A 681 -19.11 15.05 -4.57
N GLY A 682 -18.12 14.93 -3.68
CA GLY A 682 -17.37 13.70 -3.44
C GLY A 682 -16.31 13.32 -4.49
N ASN A 683 -16.12 14.10 -5.57
CA ASN A 683 -15.05 13.84 -6.55
C ASN A 683 -14.54 15.14 -7.20
N THR A 684 -13.26 15.44 -7.01
CA THR A 684 -12.59 16.62 -7.57
C THR A 684 -11.34 16.21 -8.35
N SER A 685 -11.01 16.95 -9.41
CA SER A 685 -9.69 16.89 -10.05
C SER A 685 -9.14 18.25 -10.43
N LEU A 686 -7.81 18.34 -10.44
CA LEU A 686 -7.02 19.43 -11.01
C LEU A 686 -6.03 18.82 -12.01
N VAL A 687 -6.20 19.16 -13.28
CA VAL A 687 -5.41 18.62 -14.39
C VAL A 687 -4.59 19.72 -15.03
N GLY A 688 -3.29 19.50 -15.16
CA GLY A 688 -2.35 20.40 -15.82
C GLY A 688 -1.37 19.66 -16.74
N THR A 689 -0.42 20.38 -17.31
CA THR A 689 0.60 19.75 -18.16
C THR A 689 1.55 18.92 -17.30
N GLY A 690 1.47 17.59 -17.44
CA GLY A 690 2.38 16.64 -16.79
C GLY A 690 1.95 16.19 -15.39
N PHE A 691 0.79 16.63 -14.88
CA PHE A 691 0.25 16.14 -13.63
C PHE A 691 -1.30 16.09 -13.65
N GLU A 692 -1.86 15.15 -12.89
CA GLU A 692 -3.27 15.09 -12.51
C GLU A 692 -3.35 14.84 -10.99
N ALA A 693 -4.04 15.73 -10.27
CA ALA A 693 -4.39 15.52 -8.88
C ALA A 693 -5.89 15.27 -8.78
N SER A 694 -6.29 14.13 -8.23
CA SER A 694 -7.68 13.73 -8.04
C SER A 694 -7.96 13.53 -6.55
N ALA A 695 -9.16 13.85 -6.12
CA ALA A 695 -9.61 13.69 -4.75
C ALA A 695 -11.02 13.11 -4.72
N GLN A 696 -11.25 12.12 -3.87
CA GLN A 696 -12.56 11.53 -3.64
C GLN A 696 -12.92 11.54 -2.16
N SER A 697 -14.23 11.50 -1.86
CA SER A 697 -14.74 11.53 -0.48
C SER A 697 -14.25 12.75 0.31
N ILE A 698 -14.33 13.94 -0.30
CA ILE A 698 -13.94 15.21 0.35
C ILE A 698 -15.05 16.23 0.19
N GLU A 699 -15.51 16.80 1.30
CA GLU A 699 -16.62 17.77 1.36
C GLU A 699 -16.14 19.20 1.11
N ASN A 700 -14.97 19.58 1.64
CA ASN A 700 -14.45 20.95 1.56
C ASN A 700 -13.28 21.04 0.58
N VAL A 701 -13.47 21.70 -0.55
CA VAL A 701 -12.46 21.74 -1.61
C VAL A 701 -12.11 23.18 -1.92
N VAL A 702 -10.83 23.52 -1.86
CA VAL A 702 -10.30 24.81 -2.33
C VAL A 702 -9.30 24.58 -3.45
N VAL A 703 -9.53 25.16 -4.63
CA VAL A 703 -8.56 25.11 -5.73
C VAL A 703 -8.07 26.51 -6.06
N ASN A 704 -6.76 26.72 -5.97
CA ASN A 704 -6.08 27.92 -6.43
C ASN A 704 -5.49 27.67 -7.82
N SER A 705 -5.72 28.56 -8.77
CA SER A 705 -5.24 28.38 -10.15
C SER A 705 -3.71 28.27 -10.25
N GLY A 706 -2.97 29.09 -9.48
CA GLY A 706 -1.51 29.24 -9.63
C GLY A 706 -1.11 30.25 -10.72
N GLY A 707 -2.09 30.75 -11.47
CA GLY A 707 -1.95 31.68 -12.59
C GLY A 707 -2.04 30.95 -13.93
N GLY A 708 -2.51 31.63 -14.97
CA GLY A 708 -2.79 30.96 -16.24
C GLY A 708 -4.09 31.41 -16.86
N ALA A 709 -4.48 30.74 -17.94
CA ALA A 709 -5.81 30.89 -18.53
C ALA A 709 -6.70 29.71 -18.12
N ASP A 710 -6.87 29.54 -16.81
CA ASP A 710 -7.43 28.34 -16.20
C ASP A 710 -8.95 28.33 -16.20
N VAL A 711 -9.52 27.12 -16.22
CA VAL A 711 -10.97 26.88 -16.24
C VAL A 711 -11.38 26.03 -15.04
N ALA A 712 -12.41 26.46 -14.31
CA ALA A 712 -13.02 25.69 -13.24
C ALA A 712 -14.45 25.26 -13.63
N ASN A 713 -14.78 23.98 -13.43
CA ASN A 713 -16.13 23.43 -13.62
C ASN A 713 -16.64 22.91 -12.27
N LEU A 714 -17.69 23.52 -11.72
CA LEU A 714 -18.32 23.15 -10.45
C LEU A 714 -19.70 22.57 -10.72
N TYR A 715 -20.09 21.55 -9.95
CA TYR A 715 -21.37 20.86 -10.08
C TYR A 715 -22.09 20.81 -8.74
N ASP A 716 -23.40 21.00 -8.77
CA ASP A 716 -24.32 20.98 -7.64
C ASP A 716 -24.53 19.57 -7.04
N SER A 717 -25.18 19.58 -5.88
CA SER A 717 -25.84 18.43 -5.27
C SER A 717 -27.32 18.37 -5.68
N ALA A 718 -28.05 17.36 -5.19
CA ALA A 718 -29.50 17.27 -5.43
C ALA A 718 -30.35 18.10 -4.44
N GLY A 719 -29.71 18.90 -3.59
CA GLY A 719 -30.37 19.78 -2.61
C GLY A 719 -30.14 21.25 -2.96
N ASP A 720 -30.71 22.15 -2.16
CA ASP A 720 -30.59 23.59 -2.39
C ASP A 720 -29.14 24.08 -2.22
N ASP A 721 -28.53 24.56 -3.30
CA ASP A 721 -27.15 25.00 -3.34
C ASP A 721 -27.01 26.50 -3.60
N THR A 722 -25.91 27.07 -3.11
CA THR A 722 -25.61 28.50 -3.26
C THR A 722 -24.26 28.71 -3.95
N LEU A 723 -24.28 29.47 -5.05
CA LEU A 723 -23.10 30.02 -5.71
C LEU A 723 -22.84 31.45 -5.24
N VAL A 724 -21.61 31.76 -4.87
CA VAL A 724 -21.08 33.12 -4.69
C VAL A 724 -19.91 33.31 -5.66
N ALA A 725 -20.12 34.10 -6.70
CA ALA A 725 -19.14 34.41 -7.74
C ALA A 725 -18.65 35.86 -7.62
N ARG A 726 -17.33 36.02 -7.57
CA ARG A 726 -16.58 37.28 -7.54
C ARG A 726 -15.60 37.31 -8.72
N PRO A 727 -14.97 38.44 -9.02
CA PRO A 727 -13.95 38.51 -10.07
C PRO A 727 -12.74 37.59 -9.85
N ASP A 728 -12.40 37.32 -8.58
CA ASP A 728 -11.22 36.54 -8.19
C ASP A 728 -11.55 35.15 -7.62
N SER A 729 -12.84 34.80 -7.48
CA SER A 729 -13.24 33.57 -6.81
C SER A 729 -14.66 33.12 -7.15
N GLY A 730 -14.89 31.81 -7.12
CA GLY A 730 -16.22 31.20 -7.19
C GLY A 730 -16.38 30.17 -6.10
N ARG A 731 -17.39 30.30 -5.24
CA ARG A 731 -17.70 29.35 -4.17
C ARG A 731 -19.09 28.77 -4.37
N LEU A 732 -19.19 27.47 -4.58
CA LEU A 732 -20.44 26.70 -4.62
C LEU A 732 -20.52 25.86 -3.36
N PHE A 733 -21.59 25.97 -2.59
CA PHE A 733 -21.75 25.24 -1.33
C PHE A 733 -23.21 24.85 -1.09
N GLY A 734 -23.37 23.73 -0.40
CA GLY A 734 -24.64 23.14 0.00
C GLY A 734 -24.62 22.64 1.44
N SER A 735 -25.59 21.82 1.82
CA SER A 735 -25.63 21.26 3.19
C SER A 735 -24.51 20.27 3.50
N SER A 736 -23.88 19.69 2.47
CA SER A 736 -22.92 18.58 2.60
C SER A 736 -21.59 18.81 1.87
N PHE A 737 -21.35 19.98 1.29
CA PHE A 737 -20.10 20.30 0.60
C PHE A 737 -19.85 21.81 0.51
N ASP A 738 -18.59 22.20 0.36
CA ASP A 738 -18.15 23.58 0.16
C ASP A 738 -16.95 23.64 -0.79
N HIS A 739 -17.21 24.06 -2.02
CA HIS A 739 -16.25 24.08 -3.11
C HIS A 739 -15.90 25.51 -3.50
N THR A 740 -14.65 25.90 -3.32
CA THR A 740 -14.13 27.23 -3.67
C THR A 740 -13.03 27.12 -4.72
N VAL A 741 -13.13 27.90 -5.78
CA VAL A 741 -12.06 28.12 -6.77
C VAL A 741 -11.58 29.57 -6.71
N LYS A 742 -10.27 29.80 -6.82
CA LYS A 742 -9.65 31.13 -6.71
C LYS A 742 -8.74 31.43 -7.88
N ASN A 743 -8.84 32.65 -8.39
CA ASN A 743 -8.05 33.23 -9.48
C ASN A 743 -8.15 32.46 -10.81
N PHE A 744 -9.29 31.81 -11.06
CA PHE A 744 -9.59 31.19 -12.35
C PHE A 744 -10.13 32.24 -13.32
N LYS A 745 -9.65 32.19 -14.57
CA LYS A 745 -10.13 33.11 -15.61
C LYS A 745 -11.56 32.81 -16.03
N GLU A 746 -11.93 31.54 -16.01
CA GLU A 746 -13.29 31.09 -16.32
C GLU A 746 -13.81 30.14 -15.24
N VAL A 747 -14.98 30.45 -14.69
CA VAL A 747 -15.69 29.58 -13.72
C VAL A 747 -17.04 29.21 -14.31
N LYS A 748 -17.29 27.91 -14.44
CA LYS A 748 -18.50 27.30 -14.98
C LYS A 748 -19.18 26.52 -13.87
N VAL A 749 -20.45 26.81 -13.61
CA VAL A 749 -21.20 26.19 -12.52
C VAL A 749 -22.48 25.58 -13.08
N HIS A 750 -22.69 24.30 -12.83
CA HIS A 750 -23.82 23.55 -13.36
C HIS A 750 -24.73 23.10 -12.22
N ALA A 751 -25.93 23.68 -12.14
CA ALA A 751 -27.03 23.22 -11.31
C ALA A 751 -27.92 22.29 -12.14
N THR A 752 -27.70 20.97 -12.03
CA THR A 752 -28.35 19.95 -12.87
C THR A 752 -28.92 18.77 -12.09
N ALA A 753 -28.62 18.68 -10.80
CA ALA A 753 -29.07 17.59 -9.92
C ALA A 753 -30.38 17.93 -9.18
N GLY A 754 -30.87 19.16 -9.31
CA GLY A 754 -32.15 19.65 -8.77
C GLY A 754 -32.00 20.23 -7.37
N GLY A 755 -32.99 21.01 -6.93
CA GLY A 755 -32.88 21.86 -5.75
C GLY A 755 -33.55 23.19 -6.04
N TYR A 756 -33.58 24.10 -5.06
CA TYR A 756 -33.79 25.52 -5.30
C TYR A 756 -32.47 26.26 -5.19
N ASP A 757 -31.82 26.51 -6.32
CA ASP A 757 -30.43 26.95 -6.38
C ASP A 757 -30.31 28.46 -6.57
N VAL A 758 -29.41 29.08 -5.81
CA VAL A 758 -29.23 30.54 -5.78
C VAL A 758 -27.81 30.94 -6.20
N ALA A 759 -27.69 31.81 -7.20
CA ALA A 759 -26.42 32.39 -7.63
C ALA A 759 -26.30 33.87 -7.24
N SER A 760 -25.23 34.23 -6.53
CA SER A 760 -24.89 35.61 -6.18
C SER A 760 -23.63 36.05 -6.92
N PHE A 761 -23.70 37.16 -7.65
CA PHE A 761 -22.56 37.72 -8.40
C PHE A 761 -22.16 39.10 -7.87
N TYR A 762 -20.86 39.39 -7.94
CA TYR A 762 -20.26 40.67 -7.55
C TYR A 762 -19.35 41.20 -8.67
N ASP A 763 -19.38 42.50 -8.87
CA ASP A 763 -18.59 43.23 -9.87
C ASP A 763 -17.12 43.43 -9.47
N SER A 764 -16.34 43.79 -10.47
CA SER A 764 -15.02 44.36 -10.36
C SER A 764 -15.11 45.90 -10.32
N ALA A 765 -13.97 46.59 -10.19
CA ALA A 765 -13.94 48.05 -10.24
C ALA A 765 -13.90 48.64 -11.67
N GLY A 766 -14.12 47.81 -12.69
CA GLY A 766 -14.16 48.20 -14.10
C GLY A 766 -15.48 47.77 -14.74
N ASP A 767 -15.66 48.08 -16.03
CA ASP A 767 -16.92 47.80 -16.73
C ASP A 767 -17.20 46.30 -16.82
N ASP A 768 -18.31 45.88 -16.23
CA ASP A 768 -18.75 44.49 -16.18
C ASP A 768 -20.10 44.29 -16.89
N VAL A 769 -20.28 43.07 -17.43
CA VAL A 769 -21.51 42.70 -18.14
C VAL A 769 -22.15 41.50 -17.45
N TYR A 770 -23.41 41.66 -17.07
CA TYR A 770 -24.28 40.59 -16.64
C TYR A 770 -25.28 40.24 -17.74
N VAL A 771 -25.41 38.96 -18.06
CA VAL A 771 -26.38 38.46 -19.04
C VAL A 771 -27.19 37.33 -18.43
N ALA A 772 -28.52 37.43 -18.51
CA ALA A 772 -29.44 36.43 -18.00
C ALA A 772 -30.34 35.89 -19.12
N TRP A 773 -30.41 34.57 -19.20
CA TRP A 773 -31.36 33.80 -19.99
C TRP A 773 -32.18 32.93 -19.03
N PRO A 774 -33.32 32.36 -19.48
CA PRO A 774 -34.12 31.48 -18.64
C PRO A 774 -33.37 30.25 -18.10
N ASP A 775 -32.37 29.74 -18.84
CA ASP A 775 -31.62 28.52 -18.50
C ASP A 775 -30.23 28.77 -17.88
N ARG A 776 -29.72 30.00 -17.96
CA ARG A 776 -28.36 30.33 -17.50
C ARG A 776 -28.15 31.82 -17.27
N VAL A 777 -27.16 32.12 -16.46
CA VAL A 777 -26.68 33.48 -16.19
C VAL A 777 -25.16 33.56 -16.37
N GLN A 778 -24.67 34.71 -16.77
CA GLN A 778 -23.25 34.94 -17.00
C GLN A 778 -22.87 36.34 -16.52
N MET A 779 -21.76 36.45 -15.78
CA MET A 779 -21.14 37.73 -15.45
C MET A 779 -19.67 37.70 -15.85
N TYR A 780 -19.23 38.68 -16.63
CA TYR A 780 -17.86 38.76 -17.11
C TYR A 780 -17.35 40.19 -17.20
N GLY A 781 -16.03 40.30 -17.10
CA GLY A 781 -15.30 41.55 -17.09
C GLY A 781 -13.86 41.37 -17.55
N THR A 782 -13.03 42.37 -17.29
CA THR A 782 -11.60 42.24 -17.62
C THR A 782 -10.95 41.21 -16.69
N GLY A 783 -10.59 40.05 -17.26
CA GLY A 783 -9.80 39.02 -16.56
C GLY A 783 -10.60 37.90 -15.91
N TYR A 784 -11.94 37.95 -15.94
CA TYR A 784 -12.80 36.90 -15.38
C TYR A 784 -14.08 36.67 -16.20
N ASN A 785 -14.60 35.45 -16.16
CA ASN A 785 -15.88 35.06 -16.77
C ASN A 785 -16.55 33.97 -15.92
N ASN A 786 -17.64 34.31 -15.26
CA ASN A 786 -18.41 33.42 -14.41
C ASN A 786 -19.74 33.07 -15.10
N THR A 787 -19.96 31.79 -15.40
CA THR A 787 -21.21 31.30 -16.00
C THR A 787 -21.87 30.26 -15.11
N ALA A 788 -23.17 30.37 -14.90
CA ALA A 788 -23.96 29.46 -14.07
C ALA A 788 -25.22 29.00 -14.82
N TRP A 789 -25.43 27.69 -14.94
CA TRP A 789 -26.58 27.08 -15.60
C TRP A 789 -27.53 26.48 -14.58
N GLY A 790 -28.84 26.58 -14.82
CA GLY A 790 -29.87 25.86 -14.05
C GLY A 790 -30.22 26.43 -12.68
N PHE A 791 -29.72 27.62 -12.32
CA PHE A 791 -30.05 28.26 -11.04
C PHE A 791 -31.42 28.96 -11.10
N ASP A 792 -32.32 28.63 -10.16
CA ASP A 792 -33.67 29.21 -10.06
C ASP A 792 -33.65 30.71 -9.76
N ARG A 793 -32.62 31.18 -9.05
CA ARG A 793 -32.49 32.58 -8.68
C ARG A 793 -31.08 33.10 -8.88
N SER A 794 -30.98 34.31 -9.43
CA SER A 794 -29.73 35.08 -9.42
C SER A 794 -29.89 36.42 -8.70
N THR A 795 -28.84 36.84 -8.01
CA THR A 795 -28.72 38.18 -7.42
C THR A 795 -27.37 38.77 -7.78
N VAL A 796 -27.34 40.01 -8.26
CA VAL A 796 -26.11 40.71 -8.60
C VAL A 796 -25.99 41.98 -7.77
N GLN A 797 -24.79 42.24 -7.26
CA GLN A 797 -24.42 43.47 -6.56
C GLN A 797 -23.28 44.14 -7.30
N ALA A 798 -23.58 45.16 -8.12
CA ALA A 798 -22.58 46.01 -8.77
C ALA A 798 -22.34 47.28 -7.93
N THR A 799 -21.29 47.25 -7.10
CA THR A 799 -21.00 48.36 -6.16
C THR A 799 -19.53 48.76 -6.13
N ALA A 800 -18.67 48.05 -6.86
CA ALA A 800 -17.25 48.33 -6.96
C ALA A 800 -16.91 49.40 -8.02
N GLY A 801 -17.89 49.78 -8.84
CA GLY A 801 -17.83 50.89 -9.79
C GLY A 801 -17.37 50.44 -11.17
N GLY A 802 -17.64 51.24 -12.20
CA GLY A 802 -17.53 50.84 -13.59
C GLY A 802 -18.69 51.45 -14.37
N TYR A 803 -18.79 51.17 -15.67
CA TYR A 803 -20.03 51.31 -16.42
C TYR A 803 -20.63 49.92 -16.69
N ASP A 804 -21.55 49.50 -15.83
CA ASP A 804 -22.01 48.12 -15.80
C ASP A 804 -23.31 47.92 -16.59
N VAL A 805 -23.37 46.82 -17.35
CA VAL A 805 -24.50 46.51 -18.25
C VAL A 805 -25.20 45.19 -17.90
N ALA A 806 -26.49 45.25 -17.61
CA ALA A 806 -27.34 44.08 -17.37
C ALA A 806 -28.21 43.79 -18.59
N SER A 807 -28.08 42.61 -19.18
CA SER A 807 -28.86 42.16 -20.34
C SER A 807 -29.74 40.97 -19.97
N PHE A 808 -31.00 41.00 -20.37
CA PHE A 808 -31.94 39.93 -20.08
C PHE A 808 -32.67 39.46 -21.34
N TYR A 809 -33.01 38.16 -21.35
CA TYR A 809 -33.76 37.49 -22.41
C TYR A 809 -34.95 36.75 -21.80
N ASP A 810 -36.10 36.84 -22.46
CA ASP A 810 -37.36 36.23 -22.04
C ASP A 810 -37.41 34.72 -22.27
N SER A 811 -38.40 34.10 -21.62
CA SER A 811 -38.88 32.76 -21.86
C SER A 811 -40.00 32.77 -22.90
N ALA A 812 -40.56 31.61 -23.22
CA ALA A 812 -41.73 31.52 -24.10
C ALA A 812 -43.07 31.69 -23.34
N GLY A 813 -43.02 31.94 -22.04
CA GLY A 813 -44.17 32.20 -21.16
C GLY A 813 -44.25 33.67 -20.76
N ASP A 814 -45.21 34.01 -19.91
CA ASP A 814 -45.40 35.39 -19.46
C ASP A 814 -44.27 35.83 -18.52
N ASP A 815 -43.52 36.86 -18.91
CA ASP A 815 -42.39 37.37 -18.15
C ASP A 815 -42.62 38.80 -17.63
N VAL A 816 -42.02 39.10 -16.48
CA VAL A 816 -42.15 40.40 -15.84
C VAL A 816 -40.78 41.02 -15.60
N TYR A 817 -40.62 42.25 -16.09
CA TYR A 817 -39.46 43.09 -15.84
C TYR A 817 -39.87 44.30 -14.99
N VAL A 818 -39.12 44.56 -13.92
CA VAL A 818 -39.33 45.66 -12.99
C VAL A 818 -38.06 46.47 -12.88
N ALA A 819 -38.12 47.76 -13.19
CA ALA A 819 -37.00 48.68 -13.12
C ALA A 819 -37.23 49.81 -12.13
N LYS A 820 -36.23 50.06 -11.30
CA LYS A 820 -36.13 51.19 -10.38
C LYS A 820 -34.80 51.88 -10.60
N SER A 821 -34.62 53.07 -10.04
CA SER A 821 -33.33 53.79 -10.07
C SER A 821 -32.17 53.05 -9.38
N THR A 822 -32.46 52.10 -8.48
CA THR A 822 -31.42 51.36 -7.72
C THR A 822 -31.21 49.91 -8.15
N ASN A 823 -32.22 49.30 -8.77
CA ASN A 823 -32.19 47.89 -9.15
C ASN A 823 -33.19 47.57 -10.26
N VAL A 824 -32.92 46.46 -10.93
CA VAL A 824 -33.82 45.85 -11.89
C VAL A 824 -34.09 44.40 -11.50
N THR A 825 -35.25 43.89 -11.85
CA THR A 825 -35.68 42.52 -11.56
C THR A 825 -36.36 41.95 -12.79
N MET A 826 -36.01 40.73 -13.18
CA MET A 826 -36.71 40.00 -14.25
C MET A 826 -37.05 38.59 -13.76
N TYR A 827 -38.30 38.17 -13.97
CA TYR A 827 -38.75 36.85 -13.54
C TYR A 827 -39.85 36.29 -14.43
N GLY A 828 -39.91 34.97 -14.46
CA GLY A 828 -40.88 34.17 -15.21
C GLY A 828 -41.09 32.81 -14.55
N GLU A 829 -41.67 31.87 -15.30
CA GLU A 829 -41.77 30.49 -14.84
C GLU A 829 -40.37 29.86 -14.72
N GLY A 830 -39.96 29.52 -13.50
CA GLY A 830 -38.71 28.80 -13.22
C GLY A 830 -37.45 29.65 -13.07
N TYR A 831 -37.53 30.98 -13.14
CA TYR A 831 -36.36 31.84 -12.92
C TYR A 831 -36.71 33.19 -12.27
N TYR A 832 -35.79 33.71 -11.45
CA TYR A 832 -35.91 35.02 -10.80
C TYR A 832 -34.55 35.72 -10.69
N HIS A 833 -34.37 36.84 -11.39
CA HIS A 833 -33.10 37.56 -11.45
C HIS A 833 -33.25 38.97 -10.88
N VAL A 834 -32.36 39.35 -9.96
CA VAL A 834 -32.32 40.71 -9.39
C VAL A 834 -30.93 41.28 -9.52
N VAL A 835 -30.84 42.51 -10.03
CA VAL A 835 -29.56 43.17 -10.31
C VAL A 835 -29.58 44.56 -9.69
N TRP A 836 -28.59 44.84 -8.83
CA TRP A 836 -28.43 46.13 -8.14
C TRP A 836 -27.21 46.88 -8.66
N GLY A 837 -27.33 48.20 -8.77
CA GLY A 837 -26.19 49.11 -9.00
C GLY A 837 -25.64 49.20 -10.42
N PHE A 838 -26.34 48.65 -11.42
CA PHE A 838 -25.95 48.76 -12.83
C PHE A 838 -26.37 50.10 -13.44
N ASP A 839 -25.50 50.69 -14.27
CA ASP A 839 -25.78 51.94 -15.00
C ASP A 839 -26.79 51.74 -16.14
N ARG A 840 -26.77 50.56 -16.76
CA ARG A 840 -27.63 50.26 -17.90
C ARG A 840 -28.24 48.87 -17.79
N SER A 841 -29.53 48.77 -18.08
CA SER A 841 -30.17 47.50 -18.33
C SER A 841 -30.86 47.45 -19.70
N SER A 842 -30.89 46.25 -20.27
CA SER A 842 -31.41 46.00 -21.62
C SER A 842 -32.15 44.66 -21.64
N VAL A 843 -33.39 44.63 -22.17
CA VAL A 843 -34.22 43.41 -22.17
C VAL A 843 -34.74 43.11 -23.56
N GLN A 844 -34.52 41.90 -24.06
CA GLN A 844 -35.07 41.42 -25.32
C GLN A 844 -36.20 40.41 -25.03
N ALA A 845 -37.46 40.83 -25.19
CA ALA A 845 -38.61 39.92 -25.15
C ALA A 845 -39.03 39.52 -26.56
N THR A 846 -38.58 38.35 -27.02
CA THR A 846 -38.86 37.87 -28.40
C THR A 846 -39.25 36.41 -28.48
N ALA A 847 -39.23 35.68 -27.35
CA ALA A 847 -39.58 34.28 -27.26
C ALA A 847 -41.10 34.05 -27.08
N GLY A 848 -41.86 35.12 -26.82
CA GLY A 848 -43.32 35.14 -26.80
C GLY A 848 -43.89 34.90 -25.41
N GLY A 849 -45.16 35.22 -25.19
CA GLY A 849 -45.74 35.36 -23.86
C GLY A 849 -46.62 36.60 -23.83
N TYR A 850 -47.19 36.94 -22.69
CA TYR A 850 -47.72 38.27 -22.41
C TYR A 850 -46.80 38.99 -21.42
N ASP A 851 -45.88 39.78 -21.93
CA ASP A 851 -44.76 40.31 -21.15
C ASP A 851 -45.05 41.72 -20.60
N VAL A 852 -44.71 41.94 -19.33
CA VAL A 852 -45.00 43.20 -18.61
C VAL A 852 -43.75 43.89 -18.10
N ALA A 853 -43.51 45.12 -18.55
CA ALA A 853 -42.45 46.00 -18.07
C ALA A 853 -43.03 47.03 -17.08
N SER A 854 -42.46 47.14 -15.89
CA SER A 854 -42.87 48.10 -14.86
C SER A 854 -41.70 48.99 -14.48
N PHE A 855 -41.88 50.30 -14.54
CA PHE A 855 -40.83 51.27 -14.22
C PHE A 855 -41.25 52.19 -13.06
N TYR A 856 -40.26 52.62 -12.28
CA TYR A 856 -40.42 53.55 -11.16
C TYR A 856 -39.35 54.64 -11.26
N ASP A 857 -39.77 55.88 -10.98
CA ASP A 857 -38.93 57.08 -11.04
C ASP A 857 -37.90 57.15 -9.91
N SER A 858 -36.92 58.01 -10.12
CA SER A 858 -36.00 58.54 -9.14
C SER A 858 -36.59 59.81 -8.49
N ALA A 859 -35.86 60.43 -7.56
CA ALA A 859 -36.27 61.73 -7.01
C ALA A 859 -35.82 62.93 -7.87
N GLY A 860 -35.18 62.67 -9.01
CA GLY A 860 -34.73 63.67 -9.98
C GLY A 860 -35.59 63.65 -11.24
N ASP A 861 -35.22 64.45 -12.25
CA ASP A 861 -35.98 64.51 -13.50
C ASP A 861 -35.76 63.25 -14.34
N ASP A 862 -36.85 62.52 -14.63
CA ASP A 862 -36.82 61.27 -15.38
C ASP A 862 -37.54 61.37 -16.73
N VAL A 863 -37.05 60.60 -17.70
CA VAL A 863 -37.62 60.56 -19.05
C VAL A 863 -38.05 59.15 -19.40
N TYR A 864 -39.33 59.02 -19.74
CA TYR A 864 -39.91 57.81 -20.31
C TYR A 864 -40.16 58.02 -21.81
N VAL A 865 -39.72 57.07 -22.64
CA VAL A 865 -39.91 57.09 -24.10
C VAL A 865 -40.54 55.77 -24.54
N ALA A 866 -41.75 55.82 -25.08
CA ALA A 866 -42.44 54.66 -25.62
C ALA A 866 -42.58 54.75 -27.15
N LYS A 867 -42.26 53.64 -27.81
CA LYS A 867 -42.47 53.40 -29.23
C LYS A 867 -43.18 52.06 -29.39
N SER A 868 -43.73 51.80 -30.57
CA SER A 868 -44.35 50.50 -30.91
C SER A 868 -43.42 49.27 -30.81
N THR A 869 -42.10 49.47 -30.76
CA THR A 869 -41.11 48.37 -30.73
C THR A 869 -40.30 48.30 -29.43
N ASN A 870 -40.22 49.40 -28.69
CA ASN A 870 -39.47 49.45 -27.44
C ASN A 870 -39.92 50.59 -26.54
N VAL A 871 -39.57 50.43 -25.27
CA VAL A 871 -39.72 51.46 -24.24
C VAL A 871 -38.37 51.71 -23.58
N THR A 872 -38.11 52.95 -23.20
CA THR A 872 -36.89 53.35 -22.50
C THR A 872 -37.28 54.24 -21.33
N MET A 873 -36.68 54.01 -20.17
CA MET A 873 -36.75 54.92 -19.03
C MET A 873 -35.35 55.22 -18.52
N TYR A 874 -35.02 56.50 -18.38
CA TYR A 874 -33.70 56.93 -17.94
C TYR A 874 -33.76 58.22 -17.13
N GLY A 875 -32.78 58.38 -16.26
CA GLY A 875 -32.58 59.54 -15.40
C GLY A 875 -31.11 59.68 -15.01
N GLU A 876 -30.83 60.43 -13.95
CA GLU A 876 -29.46 60.52 -13.42
C GLU A 876 -29.02 59.15 -12.87
N GLY A 877 -27.96 58.57 -13.47
CA GLY A 877 -27.32 57.36 -12.99
C GLY A 877 -27.96 56.03 -13.42
N TYR A 878 -29.01 56.04 -14.25
CA TYR A 878 -29.59 54.79 -14.76
C TYR A 878 -30.22 54.93 -16.16
N TYR A 879 -30.12 53.87 -16.96
CA TYR A 879 -30.73 53.78 -18.29
C TYR A 879 -31.32 52.38 -18.52
N ASN A 880 -32.64 52.28 -18.67
CA ASN A 880 -33.34 51.02 -18.88
C ASN A 880 -34.00 51.02 -20.26
N VAL A 881 -33.78 49.97 -21.04
CA VAL A 881 -34.42 49.81 -22.36
C VAL A 881 -34.96 48.39 -22.53
N VAL A 882 -36.19 48.31 -23.02
CA VAL A 882 -36.95 47.06 -23.12
C VAL A 882 -37.55 46.97 -24.52
N TRP A 883 -37.32 45.86 -25.21
CA TRP A 883 -37.87 45.58 -26.55
C TRP A 883 -38.87 44.43 -26.47
N GLY A 884 -39.96 44.53 -27.24
CA GLY A 884 -40.88 43.42 -27.50
C GLY A 884 -41.93 43.09 -26.43
N PHE A 885 -41.99 43.86 -25.33
CA PHE A 885 -43.03 43.68 -24.30
C PHE A 885 -44.41 44.16 -24.76
N ASP A 886 -45.45 43.39 -24.45
CA ASP A 886 -46.86 43.72 -24.76
C ASP A 886 -47.37 44.91 -23.96
N ARG A 887 -46.90 45.04 -22.72
CA ARG A 887 -47.36 46.08 -21.79
C ARG A 887 -46.23 46.73 -21.03
N SER A 888 -46.29 48.05 -20.94
CA SER A 888 -45.45 48.85 -20.05
C SER A 888 -46.30 49.66 -19.06
N THR A 889 -45.79 49.80 -17.84
CA THR A 889 -46.39 50.61 -16.79
C THR A 889 -45.33 51.45 -16.11
N VAL A 890 -45.65 52.69 -15.77
CA VAL A 890 -44.71 53.60 -15.08
C VAL A 890 -45.40 54.29 -13.91
N GLN A 891 -44.81 54.22 -12.72
CA GLN A 891 -45.27 54.96 -11.55
C GLN A 891 -44.25 56.04 -11.18
N ALA A 892 -44.56 57.30 -11.48
CA ALA A 892 -43.78 58.45 -11.00
C ALA A 892 -44.37 58.98 -9.69
N THR A 893 -43.67 58.77 -8.58
CA THR A 893 -44.11 59.18 -7.23
C THR A 893 -42.99 59.72 -6.35
N ALA A 894 -41.74 59.65 -6.80
CA ALA A 894 -40.55 60.06 -6.05
C ALA A 894 -40.20 61.56 -6.25
N GLY A 895 -40.87 62.23 -7.20
CA GLY A 895 -40.77 63.66 -7.45
C GLY A 895 -39.63 64.00 -8.41
N GLY A 896 -39.66 65.20 -8.99
CA GLY A 896 -38.83 65.55 -10.16
C GLY A 896 -39.69 66.34 -11.12
N TYR A 897 -39.14 66.71 -12.28
CA TYR A 897 -39.93 67.13 -13.44
C TYR A 897 -39.87 66.05 -14.52
N ASP A 898 -40.88 65.19 -14.56
CA ASP A 898 -40.84 63.96 -15.35
C ASP A 898 -41.53 64.10 -16.71
N VAL A 899 -40.91 63.54 -17.75
CA VAL A 899 -41.39 63.66 -19.14
C VAL A 899 -41.66 62.31 -19.80
N ALA A 900 -42.91 62.09 -20.23
CA ALA A 900 -43.33 60.91 -20.98
C ALA A 900 -43.50 61.22 -22.46
N SER A 901 -42.66 60.64 -23.31
CA SER A 901 -42.69 60.79 -24.76
C SER A 901 -43.24 59.52 -25.42
N PHE A 902 -44.22 59.66 -26.31
CA PHE A 902 -44.79 58.54 -27.04
C PHE A 902 -44.71 58.75 -28.55
N TYR A 903 -44.58 57.63 -29.28
CA TYR A 903 -44.52 57.56 -30.73
C TYR A 903 -45.47 56.46 -31.22
N ASP A 904 -46.23 56.76 -32.26
CA ASP A 904 -47.22 55.88 -32.87
C ASP A 904 -46.61 54.70 -33.64
N SER A 905 -47.47 53.75 -33.96
CA SER A 905 -47.27 52.67 -34.92
C SER A 905 -47.76 53.11 -36.31
N ALA A 906 -47.65 52.24 -37.31
CA ALA A 906 -48.23 52.51 -38.64
C ALA A 906 -49.74 52.15 -38.74
N GLY A 907 -50.34 51.68 -37.63
CA GLY A 907 -51.76 51.35 -37.52
C GLY A 907 -52.51 52.40 -36.69
N ASP A 908 -53.78 52.14 -36.41
CA ASP A 908 -54.61 53.07 -35.62
C ASP A 908 -54.20 53.04 -34.13
N ASP A 909 -53.77 54.18 -33.60
CA ASP A 909 -53.32 54.33 -32.22
C ASP A 909 -54.24 55.22 -31.39
N VAL A 910 -54.34 54.92 -30.09
CA VAL A 910 -55.17 55.67 -29.14
C VAL A 910 -54.32 56.20 -28.00
N TYR A 911 -54.39 57.52 -27.81
CA TYR A 911 -53.83 58.22 -26.67
C TYR A 911 -54.96 58.72 -25.76
N VAL A 912 -54.86 58.46 -24.46
CA VAL A 912 -55.82 58.92 -23.44
C VAL A 912 -55.06 59.65 -22.35
N ALA A 913 -55.40 60.91 -22.10
CA ALA A 913 -54.82 61.73 -21.05
C ALA A 913 -55.84 62.14 -20.00
N LYS A 914 -55.46 61.98 -18.74
CA LYS A 914 -56.18 62.46 -17.55
C LYS A 914 -55.20 63.26 -16.70
N SER A 915 -55.73 64.00 -15.72
CA SER A 915 -54.90 64.72 -14.74
C SER A 915 -53.98 63.83 -13.89
N THR A 916 -54.26 62.52 -13.78
CA THR A 916 -53.45 61.59 -12.96
C THR A 916 -52.59 60.60 -13.76
N ASN A 917 -52.94 60.34 -15.02
CA ASN A 917 -52.24 59.37 -15.86
C ASN A 917 -52.50 59.59 -17.34
N VAL A 918 -51.62 59.01 -18.14
CA VAL A 918 -51.73 58.92 -19.59
C VAL A 918 -51.59 57.47 -20.03
N THR A 919 -52.29 57.10 -21.10
CA THR A 919 -52.24 55.77 -21.71
C THR A 919 -52.06 55.95 -23.20
N MET A 920 -51.16 55.17 -23.81
CA MET A 920 -51.06 55.05 -25.27
C MET A 920 -50.98 53.59 -25.68
N TYR A 921 -51.85 53.18 -26.60
CA TYR A 921 -51.93 51.80 -27.05
C TYR A 921 -52.32 51.70 -28.53
N GLY A 922 -51.89 50.60 -29.14
CA GLY A 922 -52.17 50.22 -30.52
C GLY A 922 -52.08 48.71 -30.71
N GLU A 923 -51.92 48.26 -31.95
CA GLU A 923 -51.69 46.84 -32.22
C GLU A 923 -50.34 46.38 -31.64
N GLY A 924 -50.38 45.44 -30.68
CA GLY A 924 -49.20 44.80 -30.12
C GLY A 924 -48.48 45.57 -29.00
N TYR A 925 -49.00 46.69 -28.53
CA TYR A 925 -48.39 47.41 -27.40
C TYR A 925 -49.41 48.22 -26.57
N TYR A 926 -49.19 48.28 -25.25
CA TYR A 926 -50.04 49.02 -24.31
C TYR A 926 -49.20 49.71 -23.22
N ASN A 927 -49.15 51.04 -23.23
CA ASN A 927 -48.37 51.81 -22.26
C ASN A 927 -49.28 52.58 -21.30
N VAL A 928 -48.95 52.57 -20.01
CA VAL A 928 -49.62 53.42 -19.01
C VAL A 928 -48.61 54.12 -18.12
N VAL A 929 -48.76 55.43 -17.96
CA VAL A 929 -47.85 56.27 -17.18
C VAL A 929 -48.65 57.08 -16.17
N TRP A 930 -48.30 56.96 -14.89
CA TRP A 930 -48.91 57.72 -13.79
C TRP A 930 -47.91 58.74 -13.23
N GLY A 931 -48.41 59.93 -12.86
CA GLY A 931 -47.66 60.90 -12.05
C GLY A 931 -46.66 61.81 -12.77
N PHE A 932 -46.54 61.74 -14.09
CA PHE A 932 -45.62 62.59 -14.86
C PHE A 932 -46.16 64.03 -15.03
N ASP A 933 -45.27 65.03 -14.92
CA ASP A 933 -45.59 66.44 -15.10
C ASP A 933 -45.93 66.78 -16.54
N ARG A 934 -45.25 66.13 -17.50
CA ARG A 934 -45.43 66.39 -18.92
C ARG A 934 -45.52 65.12 -19.74
N SER A 935 -46.46 65.10 -20.68
CA SER A 935 -46.44 64.10 -21.74
C SER A 935 -46.47 64.71 -23.14
N THR A 936 -45.78 64.06 -24.07
CA THR A 936 -45.64 64.48 -25.47
C THR A 936 -45.87 63.30 -26.40
N VAL A 937 -46.66 63.45 -27.45
CA VAL A 937 -46.91 62.38 -28.43
C VAL A 937 -46.65 62.85 -29.85
N GLN A 938 -45.90 62.06 -30.62
CA GLN A 938 -45.70 62.26 -32.05
C GLN A 938 -46.39 61.13 -32.83
N ALA A 939 -47.55 61.42 -33.41
CA ALA A 939 -48.28 60.53 -34.30
C ALA A 939 -47.92 60.87 -35.77
N THR A 940 -46.91 60.20 -36.32
CA THR A 940 -46.38 60.51 -37.67
C THR A 940 -46.13 59.28 -38.55
N ALA A 941 -46.33 58.08 -38.02
CA ALA A 941 -46.14 56.81 -38.71
C ALA A 941 -47.39 56.37 -39.52
N GLY A 942 -48.52 57.07 -39.34
CA GLY A 942 -49.75 56.92 -40.12
C GLY A 942 -50.71 55.91 -39.51
N GLY A 943 -51.98 55.97 -39.88
CA GLY A 943 -53.07 55.32 -39.15
C GLY A 943 -54.24 56.28 -39.07
N TYR A 944 -55.30 55.91 -38.34
CA TYR A 944 -56.32 56.84 -37.87
C TYR A 944 -56.19 57.02 -36.36
N ASP A 945 -55.45 58.04 -35.94
CA ASP A 945 -55.01 58.20 -34.56
C ASP A 945 -55.97 59.09 -33.75
N VAL A 946 -56.26 58.66 -32.52
CA VAL A 946 -57.24 59.33 -31.65
C VAL A 946 -56.61 59.76 -30.33
N ALA A 947 -56.71 61.05 -30.01
CA ALA A 947 -56.32 61.62 -28.73
C ALA A 947 -57.54 62.00 -27.88
N SER A 948 -57.72 61.37 -26.74
CA SER A 948 -58.79 61.67 -25.78
C SER A 948 -58.23 62.33 -24.53
N PHE A 949 -58.84 63.41 -24.07
CA PHE A 949 -58.41 64.13 -22.88
C PHE A 949 -59.55 64.33 -21.87
N TYR A 950 -59.20 64.40 -20.59
CA TYR A 950 -60.10 64.60 -19.47
C TYR A 950 -59.52 65.64 -18.49
N ASP A 951 -60.37 66.53 -18.00
CA ASP A 951 -60.04 67.62 -17.08
C ASP A 951 -59.70 67.16 -15.66
N SER A 952 -59.15 68.09 -14.90
CA SER A 952 -59.00 68.07 -13.45
C SER A 952 -60.17 68.80 -12.78
N ALA A 953 -60.17 68.89 -11.45
CA ALA A 953 -61.16 69.68 -10.71
C ALA A 953 -60.79 71.19 -10.61
N GLY A 954 -59.69 71.60 -11.24
CA GLY A 954 -59.21 72.98 -11.31
C GLY A 954 -59.48 73.61 -12.68
N ASP A 955 -58.98 74.84 -12.90
CA ASP A 955 -59.13 75.52 -14.19
C ASP A 955 -58.17 74.92 -15.23
N ASP A 956 -58.72 74.33 -16.29
CA ASP A 956 -57.95 73.65 -17.34
C ASP A 956 -58.03 74.36 -18.68
N THR A 957 -56.96 74.26 -19.47
CA THR A 957 -56.89 74.83 -20.81
C THR A 957 -56.60 73.78 -21.86
N TYR A 958 -57.47 73.70 -22.85
CA TYR A 958 -57.33 72.89 -24.05
C TYR A 958 -57.07 73.80 -25.26
N VAL A 959 -56.02 73.53 -26.03
CA VAL A 959 -55.64 74.28 -27.23
C VAL A 959 -55.51 73.31 -28.39
N ALA A 960 -56.46 73.37 -29.33
CA ALA A 960 -56.48 72.54 -30.52
C ALA A 960 -56.11 73.36 -31.77
N LYS A 961 -55.11 72.88 -32.49
CA LYS A 961 -54.73 73.34 -33.82
C LYS A 961 -54.91 72.19 -34.80
N TRP A 962 -54.82 72.48 -36.10
CA TRP A 962 -54.89 71.46 -37.15
C TRP A 962 -53.80 70.38 -37.05
N ASN A 963 -52.61 70.69 -36.50
CA ASN A 963 -51.47 69.75 -36.42
C ASN A 963 -51.04 69.36 -35.01
N ASN A 964 -51.53 70.04 -33.97
CA ASN A 964 -51.25 69.69 -32.59
C ASN A 964 -52.33 70.13 -31.63
N VAL A 965 -52.40 69.42 -30.52
CA VAL A 965 -53.32 69.64 -29.43
C VAL A 965 -52.51 69.69 -28.14
N THR A 966 -52.81 70.66 -27.29
CA THR A 966 -52.21 70.82 -25.96
C THR A 966 -53.33 70.85 -24.93
N MET A 967 -53.20 70.09 -23.85
CA MET A 967 -54.07 70.23 -22.68
C MET A 967 -53.24 70.34 -21.41
N TYR A 968 -53.52 71.35 -20.60
CA TYR A 968 -52.76 71.59 -19.37
C TYR A 968 -53.62 72.19 -18.28
N GLY A 969 -53.20 71.92 -17.05
CA GLY A 969 -53.84 72.33 -15.80
C GLY A 969 -52.82 72.45 -14.68
N GLU A 970 -53.29 72.54 -13.43
CA GLU A 970 -52.40 72.45 -12.27
C GLU A 970 -51.78 71.04 -12.20
N GLY A 971 -50.45 70.96 -12.34
CA GLY A 971 -49.69 69.73 -12.15
C GLY A 971 -49.60 68.79 -13.37
N TYR A 972 -50.12 69.16 -14.55
CA TYR A 972 -49.94 68.35 -15.76
C TYR A 972 -49.93 69.18 -17.05
N TYR A 973 -49.14 68.71 -18.03
CA TYR A 973 -49.01 69.35 -19.35
C TYR A 973 -48.89 68.30 -20.46
N ASN A 974 -49.93 68.15 -21.28
CA ASN A 974 -49.99 67.15 -22.35
C ASN A 974 -49.93 67.82 -23.72
N VAL A 975 -49.10 67.30 -24.63
CA VAL A 975 -49.01 67.77 -26.02
C VAL A 975 -49.00 66.61 -26.99
N VAL A 976 -49.75 66.76 -28.07
CA VAL A 976 -50.13 65.69 -28.98
C VAL A 976 -50.02 66.25 -30.40
N TRP A 977 -49.15 65.69 -31.23
CA TRP A 977 -48.92 66.13 -32.62
C TRP A 977 -49.35 65.05 -33.62
N GLY A 978 -49.98 65.45 -34.72
CA GLY A 978 -50.20 64.60 -35.91
C GLY A 978 -51.38 63.62 -35.87
N PHE A 979 -52.32 63.79 -34.94
CA PHE A 979 -53.49 62.92 -34.79
C PHE A 979 -54.64 63.32 -35.73
N ASP A 980 -55.40 62.35 -36.23
CA ASP A 980 -56.58 62.59 -37.08
C ASP A 980 -57.78 63.12 -36.30
N ARG A 981 -57.91 62.72 -35.03
CA ARG A 981 -59.02 63.13 -34.17
C ARG A 981 -58.57 63.40 -32.76
N SER A 982 -59.06 64.50 -32.19
CA SER A 982 -58.96 64.73 -30.75
C SER A 982 -60.30 65.02 -30.11
N THR A 983 -60.46 64.56 -28.88
CA THR A 983 -61.67 64.71 -28.07
C THR A 983 -61.29 65.12 -26.65
N VAL A 984 -61.94 66.12 -26.07
CA VAL A 984 -61.73 66.49 -24.66
C VAL A 984 -63.05 66.62 -23.90
N GLN A 985 -63.12 66.08 -22.68
CA GLN A 985 -64.30 66.18 -21.81
C GLN A 985 -63.94 66.95 -20.54
N ALA A 986 -64.64 68.07 -20.32
CA ALA A 986 -64.63 68.83 -19.07
C ALA A 986 -65.83 68.43 -18.21
N THR A 987 -65.60 67.69 -17.13
CA THR A 987 -66.66 67.13 -16.26
C THR A 987 -66.32 67.17 -14.76
N ALA A 988 -65.09 67.50 -14.39
CA ALA A 988 -64.57 67.49 -13.03
C ALA A 988 -64.67 68.85 -12.32
N GLY A 989 -65.08 69.90 -13.03
CA GLY A 989 -65.39 71.23 -12.52
C GLY A 989 -64.17 72.16 -12.52
N GLY A 990 -64.39 73.47 -12.60
CA GLY A 990 -63.34 74.45 -12.88
C GLY A 990 -63.94 75.61 -13.68
N TYR A 991 -63.11 76.53 -14.16
CA TYR A 991 -63.47 77.43 -15.25
C TYR A 991 -62.58 77.16 -16.46
N ASP A 992 -63.05 76.28 -17.33
CA ASP A 992 -62.22 75.67 -18.36
C ASP A 992 -62.27 76.46 -19.68
N LEU A 993 -61.13 76.51 -20.37
CA LEU A 993 -60.95 77.21 -21.63
C LEU A 993 -60.55 76.27 -22.77
N ALA A 994 -61.36 76.21 -23.84
CA ALA A 994 -60.99 75.52 -25.08
C ALA A 994 -60.71 76.53 -26.21
N SER A 995 -59.49 76.53 -26.75
CA SER A 995 -59.09 77.37 -27.87
C SER A 995 -58.87 76.54 -29.14
N PHE A 996 -59.42 76.97 -30.27
CA PHE A 996 -59.34 76.29 -31.57
C PHE A 996 -58.71 77.19 -32.63
N TYR A 997 -57.89 76.61 -33.51
CA TYR A 997 -57.19 77.31 -34.58
C TYR A 997 -57.30 76.55 -35.90
N ASP A 998 -57.54 77.29 -36.98
CA ASP A 998 -57.70 76.81 -38.36
C ASP A 998 -56.41 76.28 -39.00
N SER A 999 -56.61 75.55 -40.10
CA SER A 999 -55.62 75.17 -41.10
C SER A 999 -55.55 76.23 -42.22
N THR A 1000 -54.73 76.01 -43.23
CA THR A 1000 -54.70 76.89 -44.42
C THR A 1000 -55.77 76.54 -45.48
N GLY A 1001 -56.65 75.57 -45.18
CA GLY A 1001 -57.74 75.13 -46.04
C GLY A 1001 -59.09 75.51 -45.43
N ASP A 1002 -60.19 75.18 -46.12
CA ASP A 1002 -61.53 75.50 -45.63
C ASP A 1002 -61.88 74.66 -44.40
N ASP A 1003 -62.17 75.33 -43.29
CA ASP A 1003 -62.46 74.73 -41.99
C ASP A 1003 -63.87 75.07 -41.48
N ILE A 1004 -64.46 74.17 -40.69
CA ILE A 1004 -65.77 74.36 -40.08
C ILE A 1004 -65.63 74.28 -38.55
N TYR A 1005 -66.09 75.33 -37.87
CA TYR A 1005 -66.27 75.37 -36.43
C TYR A 1005 -67.76 75.36 -36.08
N ALA A 1006 -68.23 74.37 -35.32
CA ALA A 1006 -69.60 74.27 -34.84
C ALA A 1006 -69.62 74.29 -33.31
N ALA A 1007 -70.40 75.19 -32.73
CA ALA A 1007 -70.47 75.36 -31.27
C ALA A 1007 -71.91 75.29 -30.74
N TRP A 1008 -72.15 74.39 -29.81
CA TRP A 1008 -73.37 74.26 -29.02
C TRP A 1008 -73.12 74.70 -27.56
N SER A 1009 -74.17 74.65 -26.72
CA SER A 1009 -74.06 74.97 -25.30
C SER A 1009 -73.24 73.98 -24.48
N ASP A 1010 -73.14 72.71 -24.94
CA ASP A 1010 -72.50 71.61 -24.21
C ASP A 1010 -71.25 71.06 -24.91
N ARG A 1011 -71.03 71.42 -26.18
CA ARG A 1011 -69.89 70.94 -26.96
C ARG A 1011 -69.53 71.88 -28.10
N VAL A 1012 -68.28 71.80 -28.55
CA VAL A 1012 -67.78 72.47 -29.74
C VAL A 1012 -66.97 71.49 -30.58
N GLN A 1013 -66.94 71.71 -31.89
CA GLN A 1013 -66.23 70.87 -32.83
C GLN A 1013 -65.59 71.75 -33.91
N MET A 1014 -64.30 71.57 -34.17
CA MET A 1014 -63.61 72.16 -35.32
C MET A 1014 -63.02 71.06 -36.19
N TYR A 1015 -63.31 71.08 -37.49
CA TYR A 1015 -62.82 70.05 -38.41
C TYR A 1015 -62.53 70.62 -39.80
N GLY A 1016 -61.57 69.97 -40.46
CA GLY A 1016 -61.11 70.29 -41.81
C GLY A 1016 -60.51 69.06 -42.48
N ALA A 1017 -59.77 69.27 -43.57
CA ALA A 1017 -59.07 68.18 -44.23
C ALA A 1017 -57.98 67.60 -43.31
N GLY A 1018 -58.16 66.35 -42.86
CA GLY A 1018 -57.15 65.60 -42.10
C GLY A 1018 -57.13 65.84 -40.59
N TYR A 1019 -58.09 66.59 -40.01
CA TYR A 1019 -58.21 66.72 -38.56
C TYR A 1019 -59.66 66.94 -38.11
N ASN A 1020 -60.00 66.47 -36.89
CA ASN A 1020 -61.28 66.69 -36.25
C ASN A 1020 -61.13 66.81 -34.73
N ASN A 1021 -61.33 68.01 -34.20
CA ASN A 1021 -61.16 68.32 -32.78
C ASN A 1021 -62.52 68.59 -32.15
N VAL A 1022 -62.83 67.93 -31.04
CA VAL A 1022 -64.12 68.06 -30.34
C VAL A 1022 -63.89 68.30 -28.86
N ALA A 1023 -64.54 69.31 -28.27
CA ALA A 1023 -64.50 69.58 -26.84
C ALA A 1023 -65.91 69.60 -26.25
N TRP A 1024 -66.10 68.99 -25.08
CA TRP A 1024 -67.37 68.95 -24.33
C TRP A 1024 -67.20 69.60 -22.97
N GLY A 1025 -68.22 70.35 -22.53
CA GLY A 1025 -68.36 70.81 -21.14
C GLY A 1025 -67.59 72.08 -20.74
N PHE A 1026 -66.89 72.74 -21.66
CA PHE A 1026 -66.07 73.93 -21.35
C PHE A 1026 -66.91 75.20 -21.16
N GLU A 1027 -66.65 75.96 -20.09
CA GLU A 1027 -67.34 77.24 -19.81
C GLU A 1027 -67.00 78.33 -20.82
N ARG A 1028 -65.79 78.30 -21.39
CA ARG A 1028 -65.38 79.25 -22.42
C ARG A 1028 -64.69 78.55 -23.58
N THR A 1029 -65.10 78.89 -24.79
CA THR A 1029 -64.44 78.44 -26.01
C THR A 1029 -64.09 79.62 -26.91
N ILE A 1030 -62.94 79.55 -27.59
CA ILE A 1030 -62.45 80.58 -28.50
C ILE A 1030 -61.95 79.91 -29.78
N ALA A 1031 -62.58 80.15 -30.92
CA ALA A 1031 -62.07 79.72 -32.22
C ALA A 1031 -61.48 80.89 -32.99
N GLN A 1032 -60.32 80.69 -33.62
CA GLN A 1032 -59.62 81.69 -34.42
C GLN A 1032 -59.33 81.14 -35.80
N ALA A 1033 -59.84 81.81 -36.83
CA ALA A 1033 -59.49 81.58 -38.23
C ALA A 1033 -58.50 82.67 -38.68
N THR A 1034 -57.22 82.31 -38.84
CA THR A 1034 -56.13 83.25 -39.13
C THR A 1034 -55.09 82.71 -40.12
N ALA A 1035 -55.15 81.42 -40.45
CA ALA A 1035 -54.25 80.74 -41.37
C ALA A 1035 -54.74 80.77 -42.84
N GLY A 1036 -56.00 81.16 -43.04
CA GLY A 1036 -56.62 81.47 -44.33
C GLY A 1036 -57.33 80.27 -44.94
N GLY A 1037 -58.36 80.54 -45.74
CA GLY A 1037 -59.33 79.55 -46.19
C GLY A 1037 -60.64 80.27 -46.49
N ASN A 1038 -61.72 79.55 -46.72
CA ASN A 1038 -63.07 80.09 -46.60
C ASN A 1038 -63.76 79.40 -45.42
N ASP A 1039 -63.51 79.90 -44.22
CA ASP A 1039 -63.84 79.25 -42.96
C ASP A 1039 -65.24 79.64 -42.49
N GLN A 1040 -65.97 78.65 -41.96
CA GLN A 1040 -67.32 78.81 -41.48
C GLN A 1040 -67.42 78.50 -39.98
N ALA A 1041 -68.07 79.38 -39.23
CA ALA A 1041 -68.45 79.14 -37.84
C ALA A 1041 -69.97 79.12 -37.66
N ASP A 1042 -70.50 78.02 -37.14
CA ASP A 1042 -71.92 77.85 -36.81
C ASP A 1042 -72.10 77.81 -35.29
N LEU A 1043 -72.76 78.82 -34.73
CA LEU A 1043 -73.05 78.97 -33.30
C LEU A 1043 -74.52 78.63 -33.05
N TYR A 1044 -74.80 77.73 -32.11
CA TYR A 1044 -76.15 77.27 -31.76
C TYR A 1044 -76.52 77.70 -30.33
N ASP A 1045 -77.74 78.21 -30.17
CA ASP A 1045 -78.30 78.61 -28.87
C ASP A 1045 -78.55 77.43 -27.92
N SER A 1046 -78.71 77.73 -26.64
CA SER A 1046 -79.18 76.79 -25.62
C SER A 1046 -80.71 76.81 -25.52
N ALA A 1047 -81.27 76.00 -24.62
CA ALA A 1047 -82.70 76.10 -24.30
C ALA A 1047 -83.04 77.31 -23.40
N GLY A 1048 -82.02 77.98 -22.84
CA GLY A 1048 -82.13 79.16 -21.98
C GLY A 1048 -82.10 80.47 -22.78
N ASN A 1049 -81.93 81.59 -22.08
CA ASN A 1049 -81.75 82.88 -22.75
C ASN A 1049 -80.27 83.09 -23.11
N ASP A 1050 -80.00 83.35 -24.37
CA ASP A 1050 -78.64 83.53 -24.90
C ASP A 1050 -78.47 84.92 -25.53
N SER A 1051 -77.21 85.35 -25.64
CA SER A 1051 -76.83 86.63 -26.23
C SER A 1051 -75.74 86.42 -27.26
N ILE A 1052 -76.00 86.83 -28.50
CA ILE A 1052 -75.00 86.90 -29.57
C ILE A 1052 -74.53 88.34 -29.75
N VAL A 1053 -73.22 88.53 -29.75
CA VAL A 1053 -72.60 89.83 -30.04
C VAL A 1053 -71.69 89.69 -31.24
N ALA A 1054 -71.91 90.50 -32.27
CA ALA A 1054 -71.11 90.51 -33.49
C ALA A 1054 -70.44 91.88 -33.70
N ARG A 1055 -69.15 91.86 -34.05
CA ARG A 1055 -68.25 93.02 -34.20
C ARG A 1055 -67.31 92.79 -35.39
N ALA A 1056 -66.61 93.83 -35.84
CA ALA A 1056 -65.62 93.73 -36.93
C ALA A 1056 -64.58 92.61 -36.73
N TRP A 1057 -64.16 92.33 -35.48
CA TRP A 1057 -63.16 91.31 -35.19
C TRP A 1057 -63.70 89.87 -35.11
N GLY A 1058 -65.02 89.67 -35.01
CA GLY A 1058 -65.63 88.36 -34.77
C GLY A 1058 -66.95 88.42 -33.99
N ALA A 1059 -67.43 87.28 -33.52
CA ALA A 1059 -68.66 87.15 -32.74
C ALA A 1059 -68.45 86.33 -31.46
N TYR A 1060 -69.30 86.51 -30.46
CA TYR A 1060 -69.40 85.53 -29.37
C TYR A 1060 -70.85 85.32 -28.94
N LEU A 1061 -71.22 84.05 -28.74
CA LEU A 1061 -72.51 83.59 -28.25
C LEU A 1061 -72.33 83.14 -26.80
N SER A 1062 -73.10 83.73 -25.88
CA SER A 1062 -73.01 83.43 -24.46
C SER A 1062 -74.37 83.15 -23.86
N GLY A 1063 -74.42 82.21 -22.92
CA GLY A 1063 -75.60 81.82 -22.16
C GLY A 1063 -75.23 81.46 -20.73
N GLN A 1064 -76.16 80.85 -19.99
CA GLN A 1064 -75.86 80.37 -18.64
C GLN A 1064 -74.86 79.21 -18.71
N GLY A 1065 -73.63 79.43 -18.23
CA GLY A 1065 -72.61 78.40 -18.09
C GLY A 1065 -71.74 78.13 -19.33
N TYR A 1066 -71.92 78.88 -20.42
CA TYR A 1066 -71.07 78.75 -21.60
C TYR A 1066 -70.87 80.10 -22.32
N ASN A 1067 -69.72 80.25 -22.98
CA ASN A 1067 -69.38 81.38 -23.83
C ASN A 1067 -68.51 80.93 -25.01
N ASN A 1068 -69.09 80.96 -26.21
CA ASN A 1068 -68.44 80.54 -27.45
C ASN A 1068 -68.06 81.76 -28.29
N GLU A 1069 -66.77 82.01 -28.42
CA GLU A 1069 -66.20 83.15 -29.13
C GLU A 1069 -65.54 82.70 -30.44
N THR A 1070 -65.77 83.42 -31.54
CA THR A 1070 -65.20 83.16 -32.86
C THR A 1070 -64.56 84.43 -33.41
N ARG A 1071 -63.38 84.29 -34.03
CA ARG A 1071 -62.60 85.41 -34.58
C ARG A 1071 -62.07 85.06 -35.96
N GLY A 1072 -62.14 86.01 -36.90
CA GLY A 1072 -61.48 85.90 -38.21
C GLY A 1072 -62.14 85.03 -39.28
N PHE A 1073 -63.28 84.38 -38.99
CA PHE A 1073 -64.01 83.53 -39.96
C PHE A 1073 -64.68 84.37 -41.07
N GLU A 1074 -64.64 83.89 -42.31
CA GLU A 1074 -65.32 84.52 -43.47
C GLU A 1074 -66.84 84.46 -43.37
N GLN A 1075 -67.37 83.41 -42.72
CA GLN A 1075 -68.80 83.25 -42.47
C GLN A 1075 -69.07 82.83 -41.02
N ILE A 1076 -69.94 83.57 -40.33
CA ILE A 1076 -70.44 83.20 -39.00
C ILE A 1076 -71.98 83.14 -39.05
N THR A 1077 -72.55 81.99 -38.72
CA THR A 1077 -74.00 81.77 -38.61
C THR A 1077 -74.39 81.56 -37.16
N ALA A 1078 -75.26 82.41 -36.60
CA ALA A 1078 -75.87 82.20 -35.30
C ALA A 1078 -77.30 81.65 -35.46
N ASN A 1079 -77.52 80.44 -34.94
CA ASN A 1079 -78.72 79.64 -35.10
C ASN A 1079 -79.51 79.60 -33.78
N MET A 1080 -80.70 80.20 -33.79
CA MET A 1080 -81.70 80.03 -32.74
C MET A 1080 -82.61 78.87 -33.11
N ILE A 1081 -82.38 77.72 -32.50
CA ILE A 1081 -83.14 76.49 -32.75
C ILE A 1081 -83.61 75.78 -31.47
N ASN A 1082 -83.11 76.18 -30.28
CA ASN A 1082 -83.33 75.46 -29.02
C ASN A 1082 -84.22 76.19 -28.00
N GLY A 1083 -84.61 77.45 -28.22
CA GLY A 1083 -85.63 78.15 -27.42
C GLY A 1083 -85.12 79.47 -26.81
N GLY A 1084 -85.76 79.93 -25.71
CA GLY A 1084 -85.31 81.11 -24.97
C GLY A 1084 -85.74 82.48 -25.51
N VAL A 1085 -85.42 83.53 -24.76
CA VAL A 1085 -85.49 84.94 -25.19
C VAL A 1085 -84.08 85.39 -25.50
N ASN A 1086 -83.64 85.19 -26.74
CA ASN A 1086 -82.26 85.49 -27.13
C ASN A 1086 -82.15 86.89 -27.72
N THR A 1087 -81.01 87.53 -27.50
CA THR A 1087 -80.74 88.91 -27.92
C THR A 1087 -79.57 88.97 -28.87
N ALA A 1088 -79.61 89.86 -29.86
CA ALA A 1088 -78.52 90.08 -30.79
C ALA A 1088 -78.04 91.54 -30.77
N ASP A 1089 -76.76 91.74 -30.46
CA ASP A 1089 -76.08 93.03 -30.61
C ASP A 1089 -75.09 92.94 -31.78
N VAL A 1090 -75.52 93.43 -32.94
CA VAL A 1090 -74.77 93.37 -34.19
C VAL A 1090 -74.33 94.78 -34.60
N GLN A 1091 -73.03 94.97 -34.78
CA GLN A 1091 -72.46 96.17 -35.38
C GLN A 1091 -71.97 95.89 -36.81
N ALA A 1092 -71.31 96.87 -37.45
CA ALA A 1092 -70.64 96.62 -38.73
C ALA A 1092 -69.59 95.50 -38.55
N VAL A 1093 -69.64 94.50 -39.44
CA VAL A 1093 -68.77 93.32 -39.47
C VAL A 1093 -68.01 93.27 -40.79
N ASP A 1094 -66.84 92.61 -40.80
CA ASP A 1094 -65.99 92.46 -41.99
C ASP A 1094 -66.16 91.08 -42.67
N TYR A 1095 -67.18 90.32 -42.28
CA TYR A 1095 -67.46 88.94 -42.71
C TYR A 1095 -68.97 88.72 -42.95
N ILE A 1096 -69.36 87.57 -43.52
CA ILE A 1096 -70.77 87.22 -43.70
C ILE A 1096 -71.36 86.77 -42.36
N PHE A 1097 -72.23 87.59 -41.77
CA PHE A 1097 -72.94 87.24 -40.54
C PHE A 1097 -74.40 86.89 -40.82
N ASN A 1098 -74.80 85.66 -40.52
CA ASN A 1098 -76.16 85.17 -40.69
C ASN A 1098 -76.82 84.95 -39.33
N LEU A 1099 -78.00 85.56 -39.12
CA LEU A 1099 -78.88 85.25 -38.00
C LEU A 1099 -80.02 84.38 -38.50
N VAL A 1100 -80.13 83.17 -37.95
CA VAL A 1100 -81.19 82.21 -38.27
C VAL A 1100 -82.08 82.09 -37.03
N GLY A 1101 -83.38 82.35 -37.17
CA GLY A 1101 -84.35 82.39 -36.06
C GLY A 1101 -84.70 83.81 -35.58
N GLN A 1102 -85.40 83.93 -34.43
CA GLN A 1102 -85.95 85.21 -33.92
C GLN A 1102 -85.10 85.83 -32.80
N TRP A 1103 -84.08 86.60 -33.15
CA TRP A 1103 -83.26 87.34 -32.19
C TRP A 1103 -83.85 88.71 -31.86
N ASN A 1104 -83.91 89.08 -30.56
CA ASN A 1104 -84.41 90.38 -30.09
C ASN A 1104 -83.38 91.50 -30.15
#